data_AF-A0AA88HD64-F1
#
_entry.id   AF-A0AA88HD64-F1
#
_cell.length_a   1.000
_cell.length_b   1.000
_cell.length_c   1.000
_cell.angle_alpha   90.00
_cell.angle_beta   90.00
_cell.angle_gamma   90.00
#
_symmetry.space_group_name_H-M   'P 1'
#
loop_
_entity.id
_entity.type
_entity.pdbx_description
1 polymer ?
#
loop_
_entity_poly.entity_id
_entity_poly.type
_entity_poly.pdbx_seq_one_letter_code
_entity_poly.pdbx_strand_id
1 'polypeptide(L)'
;MCRFSMGTAVHLVLLVFYIVGVKSESGRIIFPDQKEERSGSVKFVENAIQPLGRSINFPIGTVKFGCGPHETCTNFFSCLQEYERTDAFLKEHKGVRAQCRLSDGTTGVCCPERRDSNPIIKVIKGDILNSPSAPGSSIKFTADELKVSSVAASSVVKKELEREKTLFENDVSVKKGTPSFGQFQFFKTTSEAIQLSQGALKVIEASRQLQQQRSELSEEETAQSLQSVSFRPVLKDVCPPQLFCAPSKYRTIDGSCNNLINTRWGKSLTILQRISNPDFKDGVWAPRKAKNGKDLPSARFVSANVFGDFNNPHKDITLMVMQWGQFIDHDLTHVPIFTFQNGSGIECCTLDGKAIPENLRHSQCYPIEIPSNDPFYSKFGRKCMNFVRSLIGTRPDCTFGYAEQLNQLTHWLDGSMVYGSTKVVAVALRSFRNGRLFVTNSNGREMLPTKPAANKEHAKADECLADVCFTAGDGRVNEQPMLTAIHTVFVREHNRVADELAKLNPHWSDEVLYHEARRIVIAEIQHITYKEWLPIILGKDYMKTFKLDPLPSGYFSDYDPSINPTITNEFAAAAFRMGHSLIQGHIHMIDRRNDHTVTLSQMFNDPSFMMNPGQVDSLLRGLLEESSQNFDSSITQELTTKLFRGSSAYGFDLAALNIQRGRDHGIPGYNTYRNVCGMKKAKTFEDLSDVFTIQMIRALKRLYRDVDDIDLFVGGIAEMPQTGSLLGPTFLCLVGDQFARLRRGDRFFYDIGGQSHSFTQAQLNQLRRSSLARILCDNSDGELTSLQPDVFKAAAGSNGRVPCSSETIPVVNLTSWKNEKLIS
;
A
#
# COMPACT_ATOMS: atom_id res chain seq x y z
N MET A 1 6.84 43.80 -12.40
CA MET A 1 7.35 44.28 -13.70
C MET A 1 8.66 43.56 -13.99
N CYS A 2 8.70 42.83 -15.11
CA CYS A 2 9.72 41.85 -15.49
C CYS A 2 11.08 42.45 -15.87
N ARG A 3 12.16 41.78 -15.49
CA ARG A 3 13.36 41.58 -16.33
C ARG A 3 13.94 40.19 -16.06
N PHE A 4 13.86 39.30 -17.06
CA PHE A 4 14.58 38.03 -17.14
C PHE A 4 15.93 38.27 -17.82
N SER A 5 16.99 37.64 -17.30
CA SER A 5 18.35 37.65 -17.86
C SER A 5 18.69 36.31 -18.51
N MET A 6 19.28 36.39 -19.69
CA MET A 6 19.83 35.29 -20.51
C MET A 6 20.92 34.51 -19.76
N GLY A 7 20.89 33.18 -19.88
CA GLY A 7 21.94 32.30 -19.33
C GLY A 7 21.93 30.85 -19.85
N THR A 8 21.23 30.55 -20.95
CA THR A 8 21.02 29.16 -21.45
C THR A 8 21.69 28.83 -22.78
N ALA A 9 22.39 29.77 -23.42
CA ALA A 9 22.96 29.55 -24.75
C ALA A 9 24.38 28.93 -24.78
N VAL A 10 25.10 28.90 -23.66
CA VAL A 10 26.52 28.44 -23.64
C VAL A 10 26.66 26.95 -23.28
N HIS A 11 25.63 26.32 -22.70
CA HIS A 11 25.64 24.86 -22.44
C HIS A 11 25.20 23.99 -23.61
N LEU A 12 24.53 24.55 -24.63
CA LEU A 12 24.05 23.77 -25.77
C LEU A 12 25.16 23.44 -26.78
N VAL A 13 26.22 24.26 -26.86
CA VAL A 13 27.31 24.05 -27.83
C VAL A 13 28.28 22.96 -27.37
N LEU A 14 28.47 22.77 -26.05
CA LEU A 14 29.32 21.69 -25.50
C LEU A 14 28.69 20.30 -25.61
N LEU A 15 27.35 20.19 -25.72
CA LEU A 15 26.66 18.91 -25.88
C LEU A 15 26.82 18.34 -27.31
N VAL A 16 26.96 19.20 -28.32
CA VAL A 16 27.08 18.78 -29.73
C VAL A 16 28.46 18.19 -30.03
N PHE A 17 29.53 18.67 -29.37
CA PHE A 17 30.88 18.11 -29.55
C PHE A 17 31.08 16.73 -28.91
N TYR A 18 30.26 16.34 -27.93
CA TYR A 18 30.32 15.01 -27.32
C TYR A 18 29.57 13.94 -28.14
N ILE A 19 28.66 14.35 -29.02
CA ILE A 19 27.81 13.45 -29.82
C ILE A 19 28.48 13.08 -31.16
N VAL A 20 29.43 13.88 -31.65
CA VAL A 20 30.16 13.62 -32.89
C VAL A 20 31.65 13.47 -32.57
N GLY A 21 32.09 12.23 -32.30
CA GLY A 21 33.44 11.91 -31.82
C GLY A 21 34.57 12.44 -32.70
N VAL A 22 35.09 13.62 -32.37
CA VAL A 22 36.35 14.17 -32.88
C VAL A 22 37.32 14.29 -31.70
N LYS A 23 38.41 13.53 -31.73
CA LYS A 23 39.54 13.71 -30.79
C LYS A 23 40.33 14.96 -31.19
N SER A 24 40.56 15.86 -30.25
CA SER A 24 41.60 16.89 -30.36
C SER A 24 42.51 16.79 -29.14
N GLU A 25 43.81 16.61 -29.39
CA GLU A 25 44.86 16.72 -28.39
C GLU A 25 45.12 18.20 -28.04
N SER A 26 45.66 18.41 -26.84
CA SER A 26 46.17 19.67 -26.25
C SER A 26 45.14 20.64 -25.63
N GLY A 27 45.29 20.82 -24.31
CA GLY A 27 44.41 21.57 -23.43
C GLY A 27 44.63 23.09 -23.35
N ARG A 28 43.71 23.69 -22.57
CA ARG A 28 43.62 25.06 -22.02
C ARG A 28 43.03 26.15 -22.92
N ILE A 29 41.95 26.77 -22.43
CA ILE A 29 41.53 28.12 -22.81
C ILE A 29 41.25 28.93 -21.53
N ILE A 30 41.89 30.11 -21.47
CA ILE A 30 41.82 31.16 -20.45
C ILE A 30 40.77 32.18 -20.92
N PHE A 31 39.96 32.72 -20.02
CA PHE A 31 39.02 33.82 -20.34
C PHE A 31 39.67 35.19 -20.10
N PRO A 32 39.54 36.15 -21.03
CA PRO A 32 39.68 37.56 -20.71
C PRO A 32 38.35 38.33 -20.82
N ASP A 33 38.35 39.45 -20.11
CA ASP A 33 37.25 40.31 -19.70
C ASP A 33 36.83 41.39 -20.74
N GLN A 34 35.56 41.81 -20.62
CA GLN A 34 34.95 43.15 -20.84
C GLN A 34 34.76 43.84 -22.23
N LYS A 35 33.50 44.32 -22.38
CA LYS A 35 32.99 45.68 -22.76
C LYS A 35 32.49 46.03 -24.18
N GLU A 36 31.28 46.65 -24.17
CA GLU A 36 30.71 47.74 -25.03
C GLU A 36 30.58 47.48 -26.56
N GLU A 37 29.64 48.01 -27.35
CA GLU A 37 28.36 48.73 -27.26
C GLU A 37 27.76 48.74 -28.71
N ARG A 38 26.43 48.90 -28.83
CA ARG A 38 25.67 49.49 -29.97
C ARG A 38 25.54 48.84 -31.38
N SER A 39 24.25 48.65 -31.71
CA SER A 39 23.53 49.06 -32.95
C SER A 39 23.79 48.36 -34.29
N GLY A 40 22.68 48.09 -35.00
CA GLY A 40 22.67 48.07 -36.47
C GLY A 40 22.38 46.71 -37.10
N SER A 41 21.12 46.54 -37.52
CA SER A 41 20.69 45.63 -38.58
C SER A 41 21.61 45.67 -39.81
N VAL A 42 21.95 44.53 -40.44
CA VAL A 42 22.01 44.35 -41.91
C VAL A 42 22.05 42.86 -42.27
N LYS A 43 21.28 42.53 -43.31
CA LYS A 43 21.19 41.27 -44.06
C LYS A 43 22.56 40.79 -44.58
N PHE A 44 22.79 39.48 -44.58
CA PHE A 44 23.85 38.88 -45.41
C PHE A 44 23.26 38.07 -46.56
N VAL A 45 23.57 38.53 -47.78
CA VAL A 45 23.48 37.80 -49.04
C VAL A 45 24.87 37.22 -49.34
N GLU A 46 24.83 35.95 -49.75
CA GLU A 46 25.78 35.16 -50.53
C GLU A 46 27.03 35.85 -51.11
N ASN A 47 28.22 35.26 -50.90
CA ASN A 47 28.95 34.49 -51.94
C ASN A 47 30.40 34.15 -51.56
N ALA A 48 30.92 33.15 -52.31
CA ALA A 48 32.28 32.60 -52.34
C ALA A 48 32.54 31.52 -51.27
N ILE A 49 32.90 30.27 -51.59
CA ILE A 49 33.95 29.83 -52.53
C ILE A 49 33.63 28.42 -53.08
N GLN A 50 33.91 28.23 -54.37
CA GLN A 50 33.86 26.97 -55.14
C GLN A 50 35.27 26.29 -55.15
N PRO A 51 35.48 25.08 -55.71
CA PRO A 51 35.49 23.82 -54.98
C PRO A 51 36.85 23.08 -54.99
N LEU A 52 37.12 22.27 -53.96
CA LEU A 52 38.04 21.13 -54.09
C LEU A 52 37.22 19.86 -54.27
N GLY A 53 37.21 19.39 -55.51
CA GLY A 53 36.50 18.18 -55.92
C GLY A 53 37.04 16.93 -55.22
N ARG A 54 36.16 16.26 -54.48
CA ARG A 54 36.07 14.81 -54.44
C ARG A 54 34.60 14.43 -54.51
N SER A 55 34.21 13.85 -55.64
CA SER A 55 32.89 13.26 -55.82
C SER A 55 32.71 12.12 -54.83
N ILE A 56 31.88 12.32 -53.81
CA ILE A 56 31.21 11.21 -53.14
C ILE A 56 29.78 11.26 -53.68
N ASN A 57 29.51 10.39 -54.66
CA ASN A 57 28.15 10.14 -55.14
C ASN A 57 27.35 9.55 -53.98
N PHE A 58 26.52 10.37 -53.33
CA PHE A 58 25.37 9.85 -52.59
C PHE A 58 24.29 9.50 -53.60
N PRO A 59 23.74 8.28 -53.58
CA PRO A 59 22.56 8.00 -54.39
C PRO A 59 21.45 8.96 -53.94
N ILE A 60 20.87 9.69 -54.90
CA ILE A 60 19.63 10.43 -54.71
C ILE A 60 18.53 9.38 -54.50
N GLY A 61 18.44 8.88 -53.28
CA GLY A 61 17.29 8.14 -52.80
C GLY A 61 16.19 9.16 -52.53
N THR A 62 15.11 9.08 -53.29
CA THR A 62 13.83 9.70 -52.92
C THR A 62 13.54 9.40 -51.45
N VAL A 63 13.54 10.43 -50.59
CA VAL A 63 13.07 10.32 -49.21
C VAL A 63 11.58 10.00 -49.29
N LYS A 64 11.21 8.74 -49.06
CA LYS A 64 9.81 8.37 -48.90
C LYS A 64 9.29 9.05 -47.63
N PHE A 65 8.42 10.04 -47.81
CA PHE A 65 7.58 10.53 -46.72
C PHE A 65 6.43 9.56 -46.54
N GLY A 66 6.35 8.95 -45.37
CA GLY A 66 5.30 7.99 -45.03
C GLY A 66 5.79 6.95 -44.06
N CYS A 67 5.01 6.70 -43.01
CA CYS A 67 5.31 5.67 -42.04
C CYS A 67 4.88 4.30 -42.54
N GLY A 68 5.55 3.26 -42.05
CA GLY A 68 5.14 1.89 -42.33
C GLY A 68 3.72 1.60 -41.80
N PRO A 69 3.11 0.49 -42.21
CA PRO A 69 1.75 0.10 -41.81
C PRO A 69 1.56 -0.17 -40.30
N HIS A 70 2.64 -0.10 -39.51
CA HIS A 70 2.64 -0.25 -38.06
C HIS A 70 3.44 0.88 -37.39
N GLU A 71 3.37 2.08 -37.94
CA GLU A 71 4.09 3.24 -37.43
C GLU A 71 3.20 4.49 -37.53
N THR A 72 3.13 5.28 -36.46
CA THR A 72 2.40 6.54 -36.41
C THR A 72 3.36 7.71 -36.57
N CYS A 73 2.98 8.70 -37.38
CA CYS A 73 3.75 9.93 -37.51
C CYS A 73 3.51 10.84 -36.29
N THR A 74 4.55 11.09 -35.50
CA THR A 74 4.45 11.93 -34.29
C THR A 74 5.70 12.82 -34.12
N ASN A 75 5.67 13.76 -33.19
CA ASN A 75 6.84 14.57 -32.85
C ASN A 75 7.94 13.67 -32.24
N PHE A 76 9.20 13.90 -32.61
CA PHE A 76 10.36 13.17 -32.08
C PHE A 76 10.42 13.12 -30.55
N PHE A 77 10.13 14.24 -29.88
CA PHE A 77 10.09 14.28 -28.42
C PHE A 77 8.93 13.47 -27.86
N SER A 78 7.75 13.49 -28.48
CA SER A 78 6.62 12.64 -28.09
C SER A 78 6.94 11.16 -28.27
N CYS A 79 7.56 10.77 -29.40
CA CYS A 79 8.02 9.40 -29.62
C CYS A 79 9.12 8.96 -28.64
N LEU A 80 9.97 9.88 -28.15
CA LEU A 80 10.97 9.54 -27.14
C LEU A 80 10.38 9.49 -25.71
N GLN A 81 9.46 10.40 -25.41
CA GLN A 81 8.80 10.49 -24.11
C GLN A 81 7.86 9.31 -23.87
N GLU A 82 7.27 8.76 -24.93
CA GLU A 82 6.46 7.54 -24.89
C GLU A 82 7.28 6.25 -24.65
N TYR A 83 8.60 6.27 -24.83
CA TYR A 83 9.41 5.04 -24.84
C TYR A 83 10.60 5.00 -23.86
N GLU A 84 10.94 6.08 -23.14
CA GLU A 84 12.00 6.17 -22.08
C GLU A 84 13.25 5.28 -22.29
N ARG A 85 13.67 5.04 -23.53
CA ARG A 85 14.75 4.11 -23.87
C ARG A 85 15.59 4.75 -24.95
N THR A 86 16.53 5.61 -24.59
CA THR A 86 17.23 6.41 -25.61
C THR A 86 18.31 5.63 -26.37
N ASP A 87 18.91 4.56 -25.83
CA ASP A 87 20.02 3.88 -26.53
C ASP A 87 19.70 2.49 -27.11
N ALA A 88 18.93 1.66 -26.40
CA ALA A 88 18.61 0.31 -26.88
C ALA A 88 17.51 0.34 -27.95
N PHE A 89 16.49 1.18 -27.77
CA PHE A 89 15.38 1.34 -28.70
C PHE A 89 15.84 1.91 -30.04
N LEU A 90 16.69 2.95 -30.05
CA LEU A 90 17.24 3.53 -31.29
C LEU A 90 18.15 2.55 -32.06
N LYS A 91 18.73 1.55 -31.37
CA LYS A 91 19.50 0.47 -32.01
C LYS A 91 18.61 -0.61 -32.62
N GLU A 92 17.52 -1.00 -31.96
CA GLU A 92 16.58 -2.02 -32.45
C GLU A 92 15.59 -1.48 -33.50
N HIS A 93 15.15 -0.23 -33.37
CA HIS A 93 14.10 0.36 -34.21
C HIS A 93 14.68 1.36 -35.19
N LYS A 94 15.21 0.84 -36.31
CA LYS A 94 15.67 1.67 -37.45
C LYS A 94 14.57 2.60 -38.01
N GLY A 95 13.29 2.32 -37.73
CA GLY A 95 12.10 3.07 -38.19
C GLY A 95 11.94 4.47 -37.60
N VAL A 96 12.43 4.71 -36.37
CA VAL A 96 12.36 6.03 -35.69
C VAL A 96 13.16 7.13 -36.42
N ARG A 97 13.99 6.74 -37.40
CA ARG A 97 14.74 7.66 -38.26
C ARG A 97 13.99 8.07 -39.53
N ALA A 98 12.87 7.40 -39.87
CA ALA A 98 12.08 7.76 -41.03
C ALA A 98 11.29 9.04 -40.72
N GLN A 99 11.48 10.06 -41.55
CA GLN A 99 10.78 11.34 -41.43
C GLN A 99 9.39 11.24 -42.07
N CYS A 100 8.42 11.85 -41.41
CA CYS A 100 7.04 11.94 -41.87
C CYS A 100 6.52 13.37 -41.67
N ARG A 101 5.30 13.65 -42.14
CA ARG A 101 4.70 14.99 -42.05
C ARG A 101 3.51 14.96 -41.10
N LEU A 102 3.54 15.83 -40.09
CA LEU A 102 2.45 16.02 -39.14
C LEU A 102 1.32 16.83 -39.78
N SER A 103 0.13 16.80 -39.18
CA SER A 103 -1.07 17.49 -39.66
C SER A 103 -0.92 19.01 -39.72
N ASP A 104 -0.01 19.57 -38.92
CA ASP A 104 0.34 21.01 -38.92
C ASP A 104 1.40 21.39 -39.97
N GLY A 105 1.83 20.43 -40.80
CA GLY A 105 2.82 20.61 -41.86
C GLY A 105 4.28 20.48 -41.40
N THR A 106 4.53 20.30 -40.10
CA THR A 106 5.88 20.11 -39.54
C THR A 106 6.40 18.68 -39.75
N THR A 107 7.72 18.52 -39.60
CA THR A 107 8.38 17.21 -39.77
C THR A 107 8.27 16.41 -38.47
N GLY A 108 7.67 15.22 -38.55
CA GLY A 108 7.64 14.21 -37.49
C GLY A 108 8.58 13.04 -37.77
N VAL A 109 8.56 12.06 -36.87
CA VAL A 109 9.21 10.75 -37.03
C VAL A 109 8.18 9.63 -37.01
N CYS A 110 8.48 8.54 -37.71
CA CYS A 110 7.67 7.33 -37.69
C CYS A 110 7.94 6.54 -36.42
N CYS A 111 7.02 6.68 -35.46
CA CYS A 111 7.07 5.98 -34.20
C CYS A 111 6.37 4.62 -34.35
N PRO A 112 6.98 3.49 -33.92
CA PRO A 112 6.32 2.19 -33.97
C PRO A 112 4.96 2.23 -33.29
N GLU A 113 3.93 1.69 -33.94
CA GLU A 113 2.68 1.36 -33.30
C GLU A 113 2.96 0.37 -32.17
N ARG A 114 2.40 0.65 -31.00
CA ARG A 114 2.45 -0.25 -29.85
C ARG A 114 2.02 -1.63 -30.34
N ARG A 115 2.88 -2.64 -30.22
CA ARG A 115 2.36 -4.00 -30.19
C ARG A 115 1.43 -4.04 -28.98
N ASP A 116 0.13 -4.25 -29.22
CA ASP A 116 -0.90 -4.63 -28.24
C ASP A 116 -0.59 -5.98 -27.57
N SER A 117 0.65 -6.18 -27.17
CA SER A 117 1.07 -7.20 -26.26
C SER A 117 1.39 -6.51 -24.95
N ASN A 118 0.37 -5.96 -24.29
CA ASN A 118 0.46 -5.80 -22.85
C ASN A 118 0.45 -7.23 -22.27
N PRO A 119 1.61 -7.82 -21.89
CA PRO A 119 1.71 -9.25 -21.67
C PRO A 119 0.79 -9.73 -20.54
N ILE A 120 0.49 -8.82 -19.61
CA ILE A 120 -0.36 -9.01 -18.43
C ILE A 120 -1.83 -9.19 -18.81
N ILE A 121 -2.33 -8.41 -19.78
CA ILE A 121 -3.75 -8.43 -20.19
C ILE A 121 -4.12 -9.81 -20.77
N LYS A 122 -3.15 -10.56 -21.32
CA LYS A 122 -3.40 -11.91 -21.84
C LYS A 122 -3.49 -12.99 -20.76
N VAL A 123 -2.88 -12.80 -19.60
CA VAL A 123 -2.85 -13.80 -18.51
C VAL A 123 -3.97 -13.56 -17.51
N ILE A 124 -4.36 -12.30 -17.30
CA ILE A 124 -5.46 -11.92 -16.43
C ILE A 124 -6.72 -11.74 -17.29
N LYS A 125 -7.26 -12.80 -17.89
CA LYS A 125 -8.56 -12.74 -18.60
C LYS A 125 -9.75 -12.63 -17.61
N GLY A 126 -9.67 -11.73 -16.63
CA GLY A 126 -10.68 -11.57 -15.58
C GLY A 126 -10.77 -12.70 -14.57
N ASP A 127 -9.77 -13.59 -14.56
CA ASP A 127 -9.66 -14.68 -13.60
C ASP A 127 -8.81 -14.27 -12.39
N ILE A 128 -9.21 -14.78 -11.23
CA ILE A 128 -8.52 -14.60 -9.96
C ILE A 128 -7.29 -15.49 -9.93
N LEU A 129 -6.18 -14.98 -9.41
CA LEU A 129 -4.94 -15.75 -9.30
C LEU A 129 -5.19 -17.02 -8.48
N ASN A 130 -4.66 -18.15 -8.94
CA ASN A 130 -4.81 -19.39 -8.20
C ASN A 130 -3.97 -19.34 -6.92
N SER A 131 -4.55 -19.77 -5.81
CA SER A 131 -3.77 -20.11 -4.62
C SER A 131 -2.84 -21.29 -4.93
N PRO A 132 -1.69 -21.40 -4.25
CA PRO A 132 -0.79 -22.52 -4.47
C PRO A 132 -1.50 -23.83 -4.15
N SER A 133 -1.41 -24.80 -5.05
CA SER A 133 -1.93 -26.15 -4.81
C SER A 133 -1.10 -26.83 -3.72
N ALA A 134 -1.76 -27.43 -2.72
CA ALA A 134 -1.08 -28.31 -1.78
C ALA A 134 -0.45 -29.47 -2.58
N PRO A 135 0.88 -29.66 -2.54
CA PRO A 135 1.49 -30.76 -3.27
C PRO A 135 1.00 -32.10 -2.71
N GLY A 136 0.75 -33.06 -3.61
CA GLY A 136 0.21 -34.38 -3.29
C GLY A 136 1.22 -35.32 -2.63
N SER A 137 1.96 -34.83 -1.64
CA SER A 137 2.94 -35.62 -0.89
C SER A 137 2.27 -36.42 0.23
N SER A 138 2.64 -37.69 0.34
CA SER A 138 2.02 -38.69 1.23
C SER A 138 2.94 -39.09 2.40
N ILE A 139 3.75 -38.17 2.93
CA ILE A 139 4.57 -38.50 4.11
C ILE A 139 3.63 -38.78 5.28
N LYS A 140 3.76 -39.99 5.83
CA LYS A 140 3.03 -40.38 7.03
C LYS A 140 3.93 -40.20 8.25
N PHE A 141 3.33 -39.63 9.29
CA PHE A 141 3.90 -39.58 10.63
C PHE A 141 3.08 -40.49 11.53
N THR A 142 3.75 -41.24 12.39
CA THR A 142 3.12 -42.07 13.42
C THR A 142 2.51 -41.19 14.51
N ALA A 143 1.53 -41.73 15.23
CA ALA A 143 0.92 -41.02 16.36
C ALA A 143 1.96 -40.65 17.44
N ASP A 144 2.97 -41.49 17.64
CA ASP A 144 4.05 -41.25 18.60
C ASP A 144 4.97 -40.12 18.15
N GLU A 145 5.36 -40.07 16.87
CA GLU A 145 6.15 -38.96 16.31
C GLU A 145 5.42 -37.62 16.49
N LEU A 146 4.13 -37.57 16.15
CA LEU A 146 3.31 -36.37 16.32
C LEU A 146 3.24 -35.93 17.79
N LYS A 147 3.07 -36.89 18.71
CA LYS A 147 2.98 -36.63 20.14
C LYS A 147 4.30 -36.13 20.70
N VAL A 148 5.41 -36.80 20.39
CA VAL A 148 6.76 -36.43 20.87
C VAL A 148 7.11 -35.02 20.40
N SER A 149 6.96 -34.73 19.10
CA SER A 149 7.25 -33.40 18.54
C SER A 149 6.37 -32.30 19.16
N SER A 150 5.08 -32.58 19.38
CA SER A 150 4.16 -31.57 19.94
C SER A 150 4.43 -31.28 21.43
N VAL A 151 4.82 -32.29 22.20
CA VAL A 151 5.21 -32.13 23.62
C VAL A 151 6.51 -31.34 23.73
N ALA A 152 7.52 -31.70 22.94
CA ALA A 152 8.79 -30.98 22.92
C ALA A 152 8.61 -29.53 22.44
N ALA A 153 7.81 -29.29 21.39
CA ALA A 153 7.45 -27.94 20.95
C ALA A 153 6.76 -27.10 22.03
N SER A 154 5.79 -27.70 22.73
CA SER A 154 5.13 -27.03 23.86
C SER A 154 6.11 -26.67 24.97
N SER A 155 7.10 -27.51 25.24
CA SER A 155 8.17 -27.22 26.19
C SER A 155 9.08 -26.07 25.72
N VAL A 156 9.39 -25.97 24.42
CA VAL A 156 10.20 -24.89 23.86
C VAL A 156 9.48 -23.54 24.03
N VAL A 157 8.21 -23.49 23.62
CA VAL A 157 7.39 -22.26 23.78
C VAL A 157 7.28 -21.86 25.25
N LYS A 158 7.02 -22.82 26.16
CA LYS A 158 6.95 -22.55 27.59
C LYS A 158 8.25 -21.95 28.14
N LYS A 159 9.42 -22.50 27.76
CA LYS A 159 10.72 -21.99 28.18
C LYS A 159 10.99 -20.58 27.68
N GLU A 160 10.56 -20.23 26.46
CA GLU A 160 10.72 -18.87 25.96
C GLU A 160 9.84 -17.89 26.74
N LEU A 161 8.59 -18.27 27.06
CA LEU A 161 7.71 -17.46 27.91
C LEU A 161 8.27 -17.27 29.33
N GLU A 162 8.95 -18.28 29.89
CA GLU A 162 9.66 -18.15 31.18
C GLU A 162 10.87 -17.21 31.06
N ARG A 163 11.58 -17.25 29.93
CA ARG A 163 12.73 -16.38 29.64
C ARG A 163 12.34 -14.92 29.46
N GLU A 164 11.14 -14.63 28.94
CA GLU A 164 10.62 -13.27 28.78
C GLU A 164 10.69 -12.45 30.07
N LYS A 165 10.44 -13.07 31.24
CA LYS A 165 10.54 -12.37 32.53
C LYS A 165 11.95 -11.84 32.78
N THR A 166 12.97 -12.69 32.57
CA THR A 166 14.37 -12.30 32.72
C THR A 166 14.77 -11.25 31.68
N LEU A 167 14.31 -11.35 30.44
CA LEU A 167 14.58 -10.35 29.40
C LEU A 167 13.97 -8.98 29.77
N PHE A 168 12.75 -8.98 30.28
CA PHE A 168 12.07 -7.77 30.74
C PHE A 168 12.81 -7.12 31.92
N GLU A 169 13.27 -7.93 32.89
CA GLU A 169 14.11 -7.48 34.02
C GLU A 169 15.48 -6.93 33.57
N ASN A 170 15.99 -7.34 32.40
CA ASN A 170 17.22 -6.84 31.79
C ASN A 170 17.00 -5.68 30.79
N ASP A 171 15.88 -4.95 30.93
CA ASP A 171 15.56 -3.77 30.11
C ASP A 171 15.45 -4.00 28.59
N VAL A 172 15.14 -5.22 28.16
CA VAL A 172 14.91 -5.59 26.74
C VAL A 172 13.51 -5.18 26.27
N SER A 173 12.95 -4.11 26.84
CA SER A 173 11.63 -3.57 26.53
C SER A 173 11.75 -2.21 25.86
N VAL A 174 10.86 -1.92 24.93
CA VAL A 174 10.78 -0.61 24.28
C VAL A 174 10.53 0.48 25.32
N LYS A 175 11.27 1.60 25.24
CA LYS A 175 11.20 2.71 26.19
C LYS A 175 10.42 3.88 25.60
N LYS A 176 9.57 4.53 26.41
CA LYS A 176 8.76 5.69 25.99
C LYS A 176 9.64 6.83 25.48
N GLY A 177 9.10 7.61 24.54
CA GLY A 177 9.80 8.75 23.93
C GLY A 177 10.92 8.38 22.95
N THR A 178 11.19 7.08 22.74
CA THR A 178 12.11 6.63 21.71
C THR A 178 11.41 6.42 20.37
N PRO A 179 12.12 6.47 19.23
CA PRO A 179 11.54 6.10 17.94
C PRO A 179 10.96 4.68 17.95
N SER A 180 11.59 3.73 18.68
CA SER A 180 11.10 2.34 18.78
C SER A 180 9.71 2.27 19.40
N PHE A 181 9.41 3.20 20.33
CA PHE A 181 8.09 3.30 20.93
C PHE A 181 7.05 3.80 19.96
N GLY A 182 7.33 4.85 19.20
CA GLY A 182 6.41 5.31 18.14
C GLY A 182 6.11 4.22 17.12
N GLN A 183 7.13 3.47 16.70
CA GLN A 183 6.96 2.30 15.83
C GLN A 183 6.09 1.21 16.49
N PHE A 184 6.34 0.88 17.76
CA PHE A 184 5.56 -0.12 18.49
C PHE A 184 4.07 0.26 18.61
N GLN A 185 3.75 1.54 18.86
CA GLN A 185 2.35 2.00 18.97
C GLN A 185 1.53 1.74 17.70
N PHE A 186 2.17 1.71 16.53
CA PHE A 186 1.51 1.45 15.24
C PHE A 186 1.19 -0.04 15.02
N PHE A 187 1.95 -0.95 15.63
CA PHE A 187 1.79 -2.41 15.49
C PHE A 187 1.14 -3.06 16.71
N LYS A 188 0.35 -2.30 17.48
CA LYS A 188 -0.23 -2.78 18.72
C LYS A 188 -0.96 -4.11 18.58
N THR A 189 -0.65 -4.99 19.51
CA THR A 189 -1.13 -6.36 19.50
C THR A 189 -2.23 -6.51 20.54
N THR A 190 -3.37 -7.07 20.13
CA THR A 190 -4.46 -7.39 21.04
C THR A 190 -4.13 -8.62 21.88
N SER A 191 -4.64 -8.69 23.11
CA SER A 191 -4.41 -9.87 23.97
C SER A 191 -4.91 -11.17 23.35
N GLU A 192 -6.01 -11.11 22.58
CA GLU A 192 -6.53 -12.27 21.84
C GLU A 192 -5.56 -12.73 20.74
N ALA A 193 -4.95 -11.79 19.99
CA ALA A 193 -3.92 -12.12 19.01
C ALA A 193 -2.69 -12.77 19.64
N ILE A 194 -2.22 -12.28 20.79
CA ILE A 194 -1.10 -12.87 21.54
C ILE A 194 -1.40 -14.35 21.87
N GLN A 195 -2.59 -14.62 22.42
CA GLN A 195 -3.00 -15.97 22.80
C GLN A 195 -3.08 -16.91 21.58
N LEU A 196 -3.69 -16.46 20.48
CA LEU A 196 -3.76 -17.22 19.24
C LEU A 196 -2.36 -17.55 18.69
N SER A 197 -1.44 -16.58 18.70
CA SER A 197 -0.09 -16.79 18.20
C SER A 197 0.77 -17.68 19.09
N GLN A 198 0.54 -17.70 20.41
CA GLN A 198 1.19 -18.68 21.29
C GLN A 198 0.79 -20.12 20.93
N GLY A 199 -0.48 -20.34 20.59
CA GLY A 199 -0.95 -21.62 20.06
C GLY A 199 -0.28 -21.97 18.72
N ALA A 200 -0.26 -21.02 17.78
CA ALA A 200 0.38 -21.20 16.48
C ALA A 200 1.88 -21.49 16.59
N LEU A 201 2.61 -20.84 17.52
CA LEU A 201 4.02 -21.12 17.77
C LEU A 201 4.29 -22.57 18.16
N LYS A 202 3.40 -23.21 18.93
CA LYS A 202 3.51 -24.64 19.26
C LYS A 202 3.45 -25.51 17.99
N VAL A 203 2.55 -25.16 17.06
CA VAL A 203 2.40 -25.88 15.78
C VAL A 203 3.63 -25.69 14.89
N ILE A 204 4.15 -24.47 14.81
CA ILE A 204 5.34 -24.16 13.99
C ILE A 204 6.58 -24.86 14.55
N GLU A 205 6.79 -24.82 15.86
CA GLU A 205 7.93 -25.51 16.47
C GLU A 205 7.79 -27.04 16.35
N ALA A 206 6.58 -27.58 16.48
CA ALA A 206 6.33 -29.00 16.21
C ALA A 206 6.61 -29.38 14.74
N SER A 207 6.28 -28.49 13.80
CA SER A 207 6.56 -28.68 12.37
C SER A 207 8.07 -28.76 12.10
N ARG A 208 8.87 -27.89 12.74
CA ARG A 208 10.35 -27.92 12.65
C ARG A 208 10.94 -29.19 13.25
N GLN A 209 10.37 -29.69 14.34
CA GLN A 209 10.82 -30.95 14.94
C GLN A 209 10.45 -32.18 14.10
N LEU A 210 9.26 -32.20 13.50
CA LEU A 210 8.88 -33.25 12.55
C LEU A 210 9.78 -33.22 11.31
N GLN A 211 10.19 -32.04 10.85
CA GLN A 211 11.14 -31.90 9.75
C GLN A 211 12.50 -32.53 10.07
N GLN A 212 13.00 -32.35 11.30
CA GLN A 212 14.27 -32.97 11.74
C GLN A 212 14.22 -34.51 11.77
N GLN A 213 13.03 -35.10 11.85
CA GLN A 213 12.84 -36.56 11.81
C GLN A 213 12.81 -37.15 10.38
N ARG A 214 12.88 -36.30 9.35
CA ARG A 214 12.85 -36.68 7.94
C ARG A 214 14.03 -36.07 7.19
N SER A 215 15.24 -36.46 7.59
CA SER A 215 16.50 -35.95 7.02
C SER A 215 16.72 -36.32 5.54
N GLU A 216 15.92 -37.25 5.01
CA GLU A 216 15.99 -37.74 3.64
C GLU A 216 15.34 -36.80 2.60
N LEU A 217 14.59 -35.79 3.04
CA LEU A 217 13.93 -34.82 2.18
C LEU A 217 14.52 -33.42 2.35
N SER A 218 14.37 -32.58 1.33
CA SER A 218 14.69 -31.17 1.48
C SER A 218 13.76 -30.50 2.50
N GLU A 219 14.24 -29.39 3.08
CA GLU A 219 13.45 -28.59 4.03
C GLU A 219 12.13 -28.13 3.40
N GLU A 220 12.15 -27.75 2.11
CA GLU A 220 10.98 -27.31 1.35
C GLU A 220 9.99 -28.47 1.10
N GLU A 221 10.45 -29.63 0.62
CA GLU A 221 9.59 -30.80 0.39
C GLU A 221 8.92 -31.26 1.69
N THR A 222 9.66 -31.23 2.79
CA THR A 222 9.12 -31.64 4.09
C THR A 222 8.07 -30.65 4.60
N ALA A 223 8.36 -29.34 4.53
CA ALA A 223 7.42 -28.31 4.94
C ALA A 223 6.14 -28.31 4.11
N GLN A 224 6.28 -28.56 2.81
CA GLN A 224 5.16 -28.74 1.89
C GLN A 224 4.29 -29.96 2.26
N SER A 225 4.92 -31.08 2.60
CA SER A 225 4.23 -32.32 2.98
C SER A 225 3.48 -32.20 4.30
N LEU A 226 4.04 -31.47 5.27
CA LEU A 226 3.43 -31.25 6.58
C LEU A 226 2.06 -30.55 6.51
N GLN A 227 1.80 -29.81 5.43
CA GLN A 227 0.50 -29.18 5.18
C GLN A 227 -0.65 -30.18 4.99
N SER A 228 -0.37 -31.46 4.78
CA SER A 228 -1.39 -32.52 4.72
C SER A 228 -1.60 -33.24 6.06
N VAL A 229 -0.75 -32.96 7.06
CA VAL A 229 -0.69 -33.71 8.33
C VAL A 229 -1.46 -32.94 9.40
N SER A 230 -2.55 -33.53 9.90
CA SER A 230 -3.36 -32.87 10.93
C SER A 230 -2.72 -32.94 12.32
N PHE A 231 -2.70 -31.81 13.02
CA PHE A 231 -2.29 -31.74 14.43
C PHE A 231 -3.45 -31.95 15.42
N ARG A 232 -4.69 -32.11 14.94
CA ARG A 232 -5.88 -32.31 15.80
C ARG A 232 -5.71 -33.38 16.89
N PRO A 233 -5.03 -34.52 16.65
CA PRO A 233 -4.85 -35.55 17.68
C PRO A 233 -3.97 -35.11 18.86
N VAL A 234 -3.10 -34.11 18.68
CA VAL A 234 -2.04 -33.75 19.64
C VAL A 234 -2.12 -32.30 20.14
N LEU A 235 -2.75 -31.39 19.39
CA LEU A 235 -2.92 -29.96 19.71
C LEU A 235 -4.36 -29.48 19.44
N LYS A 236 -5.35 -30.23 19.93
CA LYS A 236 -6.78 -29.97 19.67
C LYS A 236 -7.24 -28.57 20.12
N ASP A 237 -6.67 -28.06 21.21
CA ASP A 237 -6.96 -26.76 21.80
C ASP A 237 -6.50 -25.58 20.94
N VAL A 238 -5.53 -25.79 20.05
CA VAL A 238 -5.02 -24.78 19.11
C VAL A 238 -5.93 -24.63 17.89
N CYS A 239 -6.74 -25.65 17.59
CA CYS A 239 -7.65 -25.62 16.46
C CYS A 239 -8.75 -24.57 16.63
N PRO A 240 -9.07 -23.78 15.60
CA PRO A 240 -10.22 -22.90 15.64
C PRO A 240 -11.52 -23.70 15.82
N PRO A 241 -12.46 -23.25 16.68
CA PRO A 241 -13.75 -23.92 16.85
C PRO A 241 -14.58 -23.89 15.56
N GLN A 242 -15.60 -24.73 15.44
CA GLN A 242 -16.56 -24.60 14.34
C GLN A 242 -17.43 -23.36 14.54
N LEU A 243 -17.71 -22.59 13.47
CA LEU A 243 -18.61 -21.45 13.50
C LEU A 243 -19.95 -21.84 12.87
N PHE A 244 -21.03 -21.49 13.54
CA PHE A 244 -22.40 -21.65 13.05
C PHE A 244 -22.96 -20.27 12.68
N CYS A 245 -23.58 -20.17 11.52
CA CYS A 245 -24.08 -18.89 10.98
C CYS A 245 -25.59 -18.88 10.96
N ALA A 246 -26.18 -17.88 11.59
CA ALA A 246 -27.60 -17.57 11.45
C ALA A 246 -27.81 -16.67 10.22
N PRO A 247 -28.94 -16.79 9.50
CA PRO A 247 -29.36 -15.78 8.54
C PRO A 247 -29.39 -14.41 9.23
N SER A 248 -28.76 -13.41 8.61
CA SER A 248 -28.72 -12.05 9.12
C SER A 248 -28.75 -11.06 7.96
N LYS A 249 -29.49 -9.97 8.15
CA LYS A 249 -29.47 -8.83 7.22
C LYS A 249 -28.12 -8.10 7.23
N TYR A 250 -27.43 -8.12 8.36
CA TYR A 250 -26.22 -7.32 8.59
C TYR A 250 -24.98 -8.20 8.68
N ARG A 251 -23.83 -7.63 8.25
CA ARG A 251 -22.51 -8.20 8.48
C ARG A 251 -22.24 -8.32 9.97
N THR A 252 -21.61 -9.41 10.38
CA THR A 252 -21.02 -9.48 11.73
C THR A 252 -19.89 -8.45 11.85
N ILE A 253 -19.56 -8.05 13.08
CA ILE A 253 -18.48 -7.09 13.33
C ILE A 253 -17.11 -7.71 13.06
N ASP A 254 -16.96 -9.01 13.29
CA ASP A 254 -15.70 -9.72 13.10
C ASP A 254 -15.52 -10.26 11.67
N GLY A 255 -16.43 -9.97 10.74
CA GLY A 255 -16.37 -10.42 9.35
C GLY A 255 -16.69 -11.91 9.12
N SER A 256 -16.98 -12.69 10.16
CA SER A 256 -17.43 -14.08 10.02
C SER A 256 -18.78 -14.19 9.30
N CYS A 257 -19.11 -15.40 8.84
CA CYS A 257 -20.42 -15.72 8.26
C CYS A 257 -20.82 -14.94 7.00
N ASN A 258 -19.89 -14.20 6.38
CA ASN A 258 -20.11 -13.63 5.05
C ASN A 258 -20.24 -14.77 4.03
N ASN A 259 -19.22 -15.63 3.94
CA ASN A 259 -19.33 -16.89 3.21
C ASN A 259 -20.05 -17.94 4.07
N LEU A 260 -21.13 -18.54 3.56
CA LEU A 260 -21.94 -19.51 4.32
C LEU A 260 -21.39 -20.94 4.27
N ILE A 261 -20.50 -21.25 3.33
CA ILE A 261 -19.81 -22.55 3.22
C ILE A 261 -18.53 -22.52 4.06
N ASN A 262 -17.72 -21.50 3.85
CA ASN A 262 -16.46 -21.27 4.56
C ASN A 262 -16.62 -20.11 5.54
N THR A 263 -17.28 -20.38 6.66
CA THR A 263 -17.76 -19.37 7.63
C THR A 263 -16.69 -18.50 8.29
N ARG A 264 -15.40 -18.84 8.11
CA ARG A 264 -14.23 -18.11 8.60
C ARG A 264 -13.56 -17.22 7.55
N TRP A 265 -13.90 -17.37 6.27
CA TRP A 265 -13.33 -16.54 5.22
C TRP A 265 -13.68 -15.08 5.46
N GLY A 266 -12.64 -14.25 5.51
CA GLY A 266 -12.71 -12.83 5.82
C GLY A 266 -12.93 -12.44 7.28
N LYS A 267 -12.96 -13.40 8.21
CA LYS A 267 -13.04 -13.12 9.65
C LYS A 267 -11.75 -12.48 10.18
N SER A 268 -11.86 -11.52 11.09
CA SER A 268 -10.74 -10.99 11.88
C SER A 268 -10.06 -12.03 12.76
N LEU A 269 -8.80 -11.76 13.12
CA LEU A 269 -7.94 -12.68 13.88
C LEU A 269 -7.81 -14.04 13.19
N THR A 270 -7.64 -14.01 11.88
CA THR A 270 -7.33 -15.18 11.05
C THR A 270 -6.11 -14.90 10.19
N ILE A 271 -5.51 -15.95 9.65
CA ILE A 271 -4.31 -15.83 8.83
C ILE A 271 -4.59 -15.10 7.51
N LEU A 272 -3.56 -14.46 6.97
CA LEU A 272 -3.50 -14.07 5.57
C LEU A 272 -3.45 -15.33 4.68
N GLN A 273 -3.98 -15.23 3.47
CA GLN A 273 -3.79 -16.28 2.46
C GLN A 273 -2.58 -15.98 1.58
N ARG A 274 -2.24 -16.88 0.65
CA ARG A 274 -1.09 -16.70 -0.25
C ARG A 274 -1.43 -16.92 -1.70
N ILE A 275 -0.69 -16.22 -2.55
CA ILE A 275 -0.66 -16.43 -4.00
C ILE A 275 0.46 -17.40 -4.38
N SER A 276 1.58 -17.39 -3.64
CA SER A 276 2.68 -18.33 -3.81
C SER A 276 3.04 -19.02 -2.48
N ASN A 277 3.60 -20.24 -2.56
CA ASN A 277 4.24 -20.85 -1.39
C ASN A 277 5.30 -19.91 -0.81
N PRO A 278 5.44 -19.85 0.54
CA PRO A 278 6.43 -19.00 1.18
C PRO A 278 7.85 -19.51 0.92
N ASP A 279 8.80 -18.56 0.90
CA ASP A 279 10.23 -18.82 0.81
C ASP A 279 10.87 -18.54 2.18
N PHE A 280 10.77 -19.53 3.07
CA PHE A 280 11.51 -19.56 4.33
C PHE A 280 12.77 -20.39 4.16
N LYS A 281 13.85 -19.97 4.83
CA LYS A 281 15.14 -20.69 4.74
C LYS A 281 14.99 -22.16 5.14
N ASP A 282 14.28 -22.44 6.23
CA ASP A 282 14.02 -23.80 6.72
C ASP A 282 12.68 -24.37 6.20
N GLY A 283 12.10 -23.75 5.18
CA GLY A 283 10.77 -24.09 4.66
C GLY A 283 9.61 -23.79 5.61
N VAL A 284 9.85 -23.42 6.87
CA VAL A 284 8.82 -23.35 7.92
C VAL A 284 8.68 -21.95 8.53
N TRP A 285 9.75 -21.34 9.01
CA TRP A 285 9.68 -20.08 9.75
C TRP A 285 10.94 -19.21 9.71
N ALA A 286 12.11 -19.78 9.44
CA ALA A 286 13.36 -19.03 9.44
C ALA A 286 13.38 -18.00 8.29
N PRO A 287 13.81 -16.74 8.55
CA PRO A 287 13.84 -15.71 7.51
C PRO A 287 14.57 -16.14 6.25
N ARG A 288 14.01 -15.72 5.11
CA ARG A 288 14.51 -16.03 3.77
C ARG A 288 16.00 -15.73 3.59
N LYS A 289 16.69 -16.55 2.80
CA LYS A 289 18.07 -16.32 2.36
C LYS A 289 18.15 -16.07 0.85
N ALA A 290 19.29 -15.56 0.40
CA ALA A 290 19.59 -15.46 -1.02
C ALA A 290 19.65 -16.86 -1.64
N LYS A 291 19.43 -16.95 -2.95
CA LYS A 291 19.42 -18.20 -3.73
C LYS A 291 20.69 -19.05 -3.56
N ASN A 292 21.83 -18.42 -3.27
CA ASN A 292 23.09 -19.10 -3.01
C ASN A 292 23.30 -19.54 -1.54
N GLY A 293 22.27 -19.46 -0.70
CA GLY A 293 22.29 -19.83 0.72
C GLY A 293 22.93 -18.80 1.66
N LYS A 294 23.45 -17.68 1.15
CA LYS A 294 23.99 -16.58 1.96
C LYS A 294 22.88 -15.61 2.37
N ASP A 295 23.20 -14.72 3.30
CA ASP A 295 22.24 -13.69 3.72
C ASP A 295 22.00 -12.68 2.59
N LEU A 296 20.75 -12.22 2.48
CA LEU A 296 20.35 -11.12 1.60
C LEU A 296 21.02 -9.81 2.06
N PRO A 297 21.22 -8.83 1.16
CA PRO A 297 21.73 -7.52 1.55
C PRO A 297 20.85 -6.90 2.63
N SER A 298 21.44 -6.15 3.58
CA SER A 298 20.70 -5.43 4.61
C SER A 298 19.55 -4.63 3.98
N ALA A 299 18.36 -4.69 4.60
CA ALA A 299 17.20 -3.93 4.16
C ALA A 299 17.48 -2.41 4.12
N ARG A 300 18.24 -1.88 5.10
CA ARG A 300 18.66 -0.48 5.11
C ARG A 300 19.65 -0.17 3.99
N PHE A 301 20.58 -1.08 3.73
CA PHE A 301 21.52 -0.92 2.62
C PHE A 301 20.80 -0.85 1.27
N VAL A 302 19.81 -1.72 1.04
CA VAL A 302 18.96 -1.66 -0.15
C VAL A 302 18.19 -0.34 -0.18
N SER A 303 17.55 0.03 0.93
CA SER A 303 16.75 1.26 1.01
C SER A 303 17.55 2.50 0.61
N ALA A 304 18.73 2.70 1.21
CA ALA A 304 19.59 3.85 0.96
C ALA A 304 20.17 3.93 -0.47
N ASN A 305 20.07 2.86 -1.27
CA ASN A 305 20.61 2.80 -2.63
C ASN A 305 19.53 2.68 -3.72
N VAL A 306 18.30 2.31 -3.35
CA VAL A 306 17.17 2.19 -4.28
C VAL A 306 16.22 3.38 -4.13
N PHE A 307 15.90 3.77 -2.90
CA PHE A 307 14.91 4.81 -2.64
C PHE A 307 15.56 6.16 -2.44
N GLY A 308 15.31 7.06 -3.39
CA GLY A 308 15.75 8.46 -3.31
C GLY A 308 14.75 9.34 -2.55
N ASP A 309 15.11 10.60 -2.34
CA ASP A 309 14.20 11.65 -1.87
C ASP A 309 14.13 12.74 -2.94
N PHE A 310 13.34 12.46 -3.97
CA PHE A 310 13.08 13.36 -5.08
C PHE A 310 11.65 13.86 -4.96
N ASN A 311 11.51 15.19 -4.86
CA ASN A 311 10.21 15.84 -4.92
C ASN A 311 9.74 15.89 -6.39
N ASN A 312 8.80 15.00 -6.73
CA ASN A 312 8.26 14.82 -8.08
C ASN A 312 6.74 14.64 -8.01
N PRO A 313 5.99 15.73 -7.72
CA PRO A 313 4.54 15.66 -7.56
C PRO A 313 3.84 15.29 -8.88
N HIS A 314 2.79 14.48 -8.77
CA HIS A 314 1.93 14.11 -9.88
C HIS A 314 1.07 15.31 -10.30
N LYS A 315 0.90 15.53 -11.60
CA LYS A 315 0.26 16.75 -12.13
C LYS A 315 -1.26 16.80 -11.94
N ASP A 316 -1.91 15.63 -12.01
CA ASP A 316 -3.37 15.57 -12.17
C ASP A 316 -4.13 15.02 -10.95
N ILE A 317 -3.43 14.53 -9.91
CA ILE A 317 -4.06 13.90 -8.75
C ILE A 317 -3.70 14.61 -7.46
N THR A 318 -4.65 14.65 -6.54
CA THR A 318 -4.48 15.29 -5.23
C THR A 318 -3.87 14.32 -4.22
N LEU A 319 -3.39 14.84 -3.10
CA LEU A 319 -2.89 14.07 -1.98
C LEU A 319 -3.99 13.19 -1.34
N MET A 320 -5.27 13.49 -1.61
CA MET A 320 -6.40 12.63 -1.24
C MET A 320 -6.28 11.21 -1.82
N VAL A 321 -5.62 11.01 -2.97
CA VAL A 321 -5.37 9.64 -3.50
C VAL A 321 -4.54 8.81 -2.54
N MET A 322 -3.46 9.39 -2.01
CA MET A 322 -2.62 8.75 -1.00
C MET A 322 -3.43 8.50 0.29
N GLN A 323 -4.13 9.53 0.77
CA GLN A 323 -4.84 9.45 2.04
C GLN A 323 -5.97 8.41 2.04
N TRP A 324 -6.72 8.32 0.95
CA TRP A 324 -7.76 7.30 0.80
C TRP A 324 -7.15 5.90 0.71
N GLY A 325 -6.02 5.74 0.02
CA GLY A 325 -5.29 4.47 0.01
C GLY A 325 -4.94 3.98 1.40
N GLN A 326 -4.42 4.88 2.26
CA GLN A 326 -4.13 4.55 3.66
C GLN A 326 -5.41 4.21 4.47
N PHE A 327 -6.48 4.99 4.29
CA PHE A 327 -7.76 4.75 4.97
C PHE A 327 -8.35 3.38 4.62
N ILE A 328 -8.22 2.96 3.37
CA ILE A 328 -8.66 1.64 2.88
C ILE A 328 -7.71 0.52 3.33
N ASP A 329 -6.39 0.72 3.34
CA ASP A 329 -5.46 -0.27 3.89
C ASP A 329 -5.80 -0.57 5.35
N HIS A 330 -6.15 0.45 6.11
CA HIS A 330 -6.50 0.33 7.51
C HIS A 330 -7.87 -0.33 7.77
N ASP A 331 -8.67 -0.58 6.72
CA ASP A 331 -9.86 -1.44 6.78
C ASP A 331 -9.51 -2.91 6.52
N LEU A 332 -8.47 -3.17 5.72
CA LEU A 332 -8.17 -4.50 5.19
C LEU A 332 -7.04 -5.22 5.94
N THR A 333 -6.02 -4.49 6.39
CA THR A 333 -4.78 -5.10 6.87
C THR A 333 -4.28 -4.47 8.17
N HIS A 334 -4.04 -5.32 9.18
CA HIS A 334 -3.26 -5.00 10.37
C HIS A 334 -2.57 -6.28 10.85
N VAL A 335 -1.30 -6.45 10.46
CA VAL A 335 -0.48 -7.57 10.92
C VAL A 335 0.29 -7.13 12.18
N PRO A 336 -0.04 -7.66 13.37
CA PRO A 336 0.58 -7.24 14.61
C PRO A 336 1.98 -7.86 14.79
N ILE A 337 2.75 -7.37 15.76
CA ILE A 337 4.11 -7.86 16.07
C ILE A 337 4.21 -8.50 17.46
N PHE A 338 5.13 -9.45 17.63
CA PHE A 338 5.31 -10.09 18.93
C PHE A 338 5.58 -9.04 20.02
N THR A 339 5.01 -9.29 21.20
CA THR A 339 5.18 -8.47 22.40
C THR A 339 5.50 -9.40 23.56
N PHE A 340 5.95 -8.83 24.68
CA PHE A 340 5.95 -9.57 25.94
C PHE A 340 4.53 -9.94 26.36
N GLN A 341 4.39 -10.93 27.25
CA GLN A 341 3.09 -11.35 27.81
C GLN A 341 2.30 -10.21 28.47
N ASN A 342 2.98 -9.20 29.03
CA ASN A 342 2.35 -8.03 29.63
C ASN A 342 1.91 -6.96 28.60
N GLY A 343 2.06 -7.24 27.30
CA GLY A 343 1.73 -6.33 26.21
C GLY A 343 2.80 -5.27 25.91
N SER A 344 3.94 -5.26 26.61
CA SER A 344 5.02 -4.32 26.32
C SER A 344 5.80 -4.68 25.06
N GLY A 345 6.28 -3.67 24.34
CA GLY A 345 7.07 -3.85 23.12
C GLY A 345 8.45 -4.44 23.41
N ILE A 346 8.95 -5.23 22.46
CA ILE A 346 10.28 -5.86 22.52
C ILE A 346 11.31 -4.96 21.86
N GLU A 347 12.45 -4.75 22.53
CA GLU A 347 13.59 -4.03 21.98
C GLU A 347 14.65 -5.03 21.49
N CYS A 348 15.18 -4.81 20.29
CA CYS A 348 16.19 -5.67 19.66
C CYS A 348 17.52 -4.96 19.47
N CYS A 349 17.54 -3.64 19.66
CA CYS A 349 18.72 -2.81 19.59
C CYS A 349 19.01 -2.16 20.95
N THR A 350 20.28 -2.12 21.34
CA THR A 350 20.71 -1.35 22.50
C THR A 350 20.53 0.16 22.26
N LEU A 351 20.51 0.93 23.35
CA LEU A 351 20.42 2.40 23.27
C LEU A 351 21.60 3.03 22.52
N ASP A 352 22.79 2.43 22.56
CA ASP A 352 23.97 2.86 21.77
C ASP A 352 23.91 2.39 20.30
N GLY A 353 22.84 1.70 19.90
CA GLY A 353 22.55 1.41 18.49
C GLY A 353 23.22 0.19 17.92
N LYS A 354 23.56 -0.78 18.75
CA LYS A 354 24.00 -2.12 18.34
C LYS A 354 22.86 -3.11 18.52
N ALA A 355 22.96 -4.28 17.93
CA ALA A 355 22.00 -5.34 18.21
C ALA A 355 22.27 -5.92 19.61
N ILE A 356 21.22 -6.16 20.39
CA ILE A 356 21.34 -6.77 21.73
C ILE A 356 22.04 -8.13 21.60
N PRO A 357 23.01 -8.50 22.46
CA PRO A 357 23.69 -9.80 22.38
C PRO A 357 22.70 -10.98 22.34
N GLU A 358 23.00 -12.03 21.58
CA GLU A 358 22.07 -13.15 21.32
C GLU A 358 21.52 -13.81 22.59
N ASN A 359 22.36 -13.95 23.63
CA ASN A 359 21.95 -14.51 24.92
C ASN A 359 20.92 -13.65 25.68
N LEU A 360 20.87 -12.35 25.41
CA LEU A 360 19.91 -11.39 25.98
C LEU A 360 18.89 -10.88 24.95
N ARG A 361 18.90 -11.40 23.73
CA ARG A 361 17.98 -10.98 22.68
C ARG A 361 16.75 -11.86 22.70
N HIS A 362 15.57 -11.25 22.62
CA HIS A 362 14.31 -11.98 22.47
C HIS A 362 14.32 -12.83 21.18
N SER A 363 13.77 -14.05 21.20
CA SER A 363 13.79 -14.96 20.04
C SER A 363 13.09 -14.40 18.79
N GLN A 364 12.12 -13.51 18.99
CA GLN A 364 11.35 -12.86 17.92
C GLN A 364 11.99 -11.57 17.38
N CYS A 365 13.22 -11.25 17.80
CA CYS A 365 13.97 -10.14 17.23
C CYS A 365 14.56 -10.49 15.88
N TYR A 366 14.34 -9.62 14.89
CA TYR A 366 14.97 -9.71 13.58
C TYR A 366 15.49 -8.34 13.11
N PRO A 367 16.41 -7.72 13.90
CA PRO A 367 16.83 -6.34 13.72
C PRO A 367 17.45 -6.10 12.33
N ILE A 368 17.27 -4.89 11.81
CA ILE A 368 17.87 -4.47 10.56
C ILE A 368 19.29 -3.96 10.84
N GLU A 369 20.28 -4.62 10.25
CA GLU A 369 21.67 -4.16 10.29
C GLU A 369 21.82 -2.83 9.54
N ILE A 370 22.43 -1.83 10.16
CA ILE A 370 22.78 -0.57 9.51
C ILE A 370 24.28 -0.63 9.17
N PRO A 371 24.65 -0.50 7.88
CA PRO A 371 26.06 -0.51 7.46
C PRO A 371 26.88 0.60 8.14
N SER A 372 28.14 0.31 8.45
CA SER A 372 29.01 1.31 9.12
C SER A 372 29.29 2.54 8.25
N ASN A 373 29.13 2.44 6.93
CA ASN A 373 29.23 3.53 5.97
C ASN A 373 27.84 4.06 5.51
N ASP A 374 26.78 3.81 6.28
CA ASP A 374 25.45 4.37 5.98
C ASP A 374 25.52 5.91 5.87
N PRO A 375 24.93 6.53 4.84
CA PRO A 375 25.08 7.97 4.60
C PRO A 375 24.41 8.86 5.66
N PHE A 376 23.47 8.33 6.44
CA PHE A 376 22.70 9.09 7.43
C PHE A 376 22.98 8.60 8.86
N TYR A 377 22.73 7.31 9.12
CA TYR A 377 22.74 6.74 10.47
C TYR A 377 24.15 6.61 11.07
N SER A 378 25.20 6.55 10.24
CA SER A 378 26.60 6.54 10.71
C SER A 378 26.97 7.79 11.49
N LYS A 379 26.36 8.94 11.17
CA LYS A 379 26.55 10.24 11.86
C LYS A 379 26.07 10.19 13.32
N PHE A 380 25.19 9.24 13.63
CA PHE A 380 24.63 9.02 14.96
C PHE A 380 25.16 7.74 15.62
N GLY A 381 26.19 7.11 15.03
CA GLY A 381 26.80 5.88 15.54
C GLY A 381 25.88 4.64 15.49
N ARG A 382 24.77 4.68 14.74
CA ARG A 382 23.77 3.61 14.72
C ARG A 382 24.20 2.49 13.78
N LYS A 383 24.12 1.24 14.27
CA LYS A 383 24.40 -0.01 13.54
C LYS A 383 23.22 -0.99 13.54
N CYS A 384 22.14 -0.66 14.22
CA CYS A 384 20.96 -1.48 14.41
C CYS A 384 19.70 -0.62 14.38
N MET A 385 18.70 -1.08 13.64
CA MET A 385 17.33 -0.57 13.66
C MET A 385 16.40 -1.66 14.18
N ASN A 386 15.56 -1.30 15.15
CA ASN A 386 14.71 -2.27 15.85
C ASN A 386 13.75 -2.95 14.87
N PHE A 387 13.55 -4.25 15.00
CA PHE A 387 12.56 -4.95 14.21
C PHE A 387 12.17 -6.23 14.92
N VAL A 388 10.87 -6.39 15.14
CA VAL A 388 10.27 -7.55 15.77
C VAL A 388 9.36 -8.24 14.75
N ARG A 389 9.44 -9.57 14.72
CA ARG A 389 8.67 -10.41 13.81
C ARG A 389 7.17 -10.26 14.02
N SER A 390 6.42 -10.45 12.95
CA SER A 390 4.95 -10.44 12.96
C SER A 390 4.37 -11.67 13.66
N LEU A 391 3.23 -11.52 14.33
CA LEU A 391 2.51 -12.68 14.90
C LEU A 391 2.05 -13.61 13.79
N ILE A 392 1.94 -14.87 14.18
CA ILE A 392 1.45 -15.93 13.32
C ILE A 392 0.10 -16.42 13.84
N GLY A 393 -0.73 -16.94 12.94
CA GLY A 393 -2.03 -17.52 13.26
C GLY A 393 -2.07 -19.02 12.97
N THR A 394 -3.09 -19.67 13.51
CA THR A 394 -3.35 -21.09 13.23
C THR A 394 -4.11 -21.24 11.91
N ARG A 395 -3.68 -22.19 11.08
CA ARG A 395 -4.40 -22.53 9.85
C ARG A 395 -5.79 -23.14 10.15
N PRO A 396 -6.84 -22.76 9.40
CA PRO A 396 -8.20 -23.29 9.64
C PRO A 396 -8.37 -24.80 9.44
N ASP A 397 -7.53 -25.41 8.60
CA ASP A 397 -7.50 -26.86 8.32
C ASP A 397 -6.87 -27.68 9.46
N CYS A 398 -6.23 -27.03 10.43
CA CYS A 398 -5.51 -27.66 11.54
C CYS A 398 -4.39 -28.61 11.10
N THR A 399 -3.59 -28.20 10.13
CA THR A 399 -2.42 -28.95 9.68
C THR A 399 -1.11 -28.32 10.16
N PHE A 400 -0.07 -29.14 10.25
CA PHE A 400 1.31 -28.65 10.40
C PHE A 400 1.76 -27.91 9.13
N GLY A 401 2.96 -27.33 9.15
CA GLY A 401 3.56 -26.68 7.99
C GLY A 401 4.25 -25.38 8.36
N TYR A 402 4.35 -24.49 7.37
CA TYR A 402 4.96 -23.18 7.53
C TYR A 402 4.09 -22.20 8.31
N ALA A 403 4.74 -21.16 8.80
CA ALA A 403 4.14 -20.05 9.50
C ALA A 403 3.31 -19.15 8.58
N GLU A 404 2.13 -18.76 9.07
CA GLU A 404 1.25 -17.82 8.40
C GLU A 404 0.94 -16.64 9.29
N GLN A 405 1.11 -15.42 8.77
CA GLN A 405 0.90 -14.20 9.56
C GLN A 405 -0.57 -13.94 9.82
N LEU A 406 -0.86 -13.46 11.02
CA LEU A 406 -2.20 -13.13 11.49
C LEU A 406 -2.62 -11.73 10.99
N ASN A 407 -3.86 -11.59 10.53
CA ASN A 407 -4.52 -10.30 10.37
C ASN A 407 -5.46 -10.03 11.56
N GLN A 408 -5.30 -8.92 12.27
CA GLN A 408 -6.21 -8.54 13.37
C GLN A 408 -7.51 -7.91 12.91
N LEU A 409 -7.57 -7.43 11.66
CA LEU A 409 -8.79 -6.84 11.09
C LEU A 409 -9.61 -7.87 10.33
N THR A 410 -10.86 -7.51 10.05
CA THR A 410 -11.63 -8.19 9.01
C THR A 410 -10.86 -8.12 7.68
N HIS A 411 -11.08 -9.06 6.77
CA HIS A 411 -10.48 -8.97 5.43
C HIS A 411 -11.41 -8.29 4.43
N TRP A 412 -12.45 -7.62 4.91
CA TRP A 412 -13.51 -7.07 4.07
C TRP A 412 -13.34 -5.56 3.93
N LEU A 413 -13.80 -5.02 2.81
CA LEU A 413 -14.03 -3.58 2.72
C LEU A 413 -15.36 -3.26 3.40
N ASP A 414 -15.38 -3.24 4.73
CA ASP A 414 -16.59 -3.16 5.56
C ASP A 414 -16.55 -2.07 6.65
N GLY A 415 -15.68 -1.08 6.49
CA GLY A 415 -15.62 0.09 7.35
C GLY A 415 -15.09 -0.24 8.75
N SER A 416 -14.39 -1.35 8.94
CA SER A 416 -13.87 -1.81 10.23
C SER A 416 -12.90 -0.80 10.88
N MET A 417 -12.24 0.06 10.10
CA MET A 417 -11.45 1.18 10.61
C MET A 417 -12.32 2.25 11.32
N VAL A 418 -13.62 2.31 11.01
CA VAL A 418 -14.61 3.16 11.70
C VAL A 418 -15.31 2.38 12.82
N TYR A 419 -15.72 1.13 12.56
CA TYR A 419 -16.63 0.36 13.42
C TYR A 419 -15.96 -0.64 14.36
N GLY A 420 -14.69 -0.96 14.14
CA GLY A 420 -13.94 -2.00 14.85
C GLY A 420 -14.10 -3.39 14.22
N SER A 421 -13.10 -4.24 14.47
CA SER A 421 -13.07 -5.65 14.00
C SER A 421 -13.44 -6.67 15.08
N THR A 422 -13.85 -6.21 16.26
CA THR A 422 -14.34 -7.06 17.36
C THR A 422 -15.59 -6.46 17.98
N LYS A 423 -16.48 -7.31 18.49
CA LYS A 423 -17.71 -6.86 19.17
C LYS A 423 -17.42 -5.93 20.35
N VAL A 424 -16.32 -6.19 21.05
CA VAL A 424 -15.86 -5.44 22.21
C VAL A 424 -15.51 -3.99 21.81
N VAL A 425 -14.74 -3.80 20.73
CA VAL A 425 -14.43 -2.46 20.19
C VAL A 425 -15.69 -1.78 19.64
N ALA A 426 -16.50 -2.48 18.84
CA ALA A 426 -17.71 -1.90 18.25
C ALA A 426 -18.70 -1.41 19.32
N VAL A 427 -18.89 -2.15 20.41
CA VAL A 427 -19.72 -1.73 21.55
C VAL A 427 -19.13 -0.49 22.22
N ALA A 428 -17.81 -0.42 22.41
CA ALA A 428 -17.16 0.72 23.05
C ALA A 428 -17.23 2.02 22.23
N LEU A 429 -17.40 1.93 20.91
CA LEU A 429 -17.52 3.07 20.00
C LEU A 429 -18.96 3.58 19.83
N ARG A 430 -19.96 2.87 20.34
CA ARG A 430 -21.38 3.23 20.20
C ARG A 430 -21.85 4.15 21.33
N SER A 431 -22.72 5.08 21.00
CA SER A 431 -23.42 5.91 21.99
C SER A 431 -24.63 5.22 22.61
N PHE A 432 -25.16 4.19 21.94
CA PHE A 432 -26.44 3.52 22.24
C PHE A 432 -27.63 4.49 22.32
N ARG A 433 -27.55 5.59 21.57
CA ARG A 433 -28.63 6.57 21.40
C ARG A 433 -28.81 6.87 19.92
N ASN A 434 -30.04 6.66 19.43
CA ASN A 434 -30.43 6.95 18.04
C ASN A 434 -29.54 6.28 16.97
N GLY A 435 -28.92 5.15 17.30
CA GLY A 435 -28.02 4.41 16.42
C GLY A 435 -26.64 5.05 16.23
N ARG A 436 -26.30 6.10 16.98
CA ARG A 436 -25.10 6.91 16.74
C ARG A 436 -23.82 6.28 17.31
N LEU A 437 -22.69 6.63 16.70
CA LEU A 437 -21.37 6.45 17.30
C LEU A 437 -21.11 7.53 18.37
N PHE A 438 -20.30 7.17 19.35
CA PHE A 438 -19.85 8.09 20.39
C PHE A 438 -18.88 9.12 19.78
N VAL A 439 -18.96 10.37 20.24
CA VAL A 439 -18.14 11.50 19.79
C VAL A 439 -17.79 12.38 20.98
N THR A 440 -16.64 13.05 20.92
CA THR A 440 -16.28 14.12 21.85
C THR A 440 -16.71 15.46 21.25
N ASN A 441 -17.53 16.24 21.96
CA ASN A 441 -17.86 17.59 21.52
C ASN A 441 -16.71 18.55 21.82
N SER A 442 -16.23 19.27 20.81
CA SER A 442 -15.23 20.34 20.95
C SER A 442 -15.72 21.61 20.26
N ASN A 443 -16.17 22.59 21.06
CA ASN A 443 -16.69 23.87 20.59
C ASN A 443 -17.84 23.72 19.57
N GLY A 444 -18.79 22.82 19.84
CA GLY A 444 -19.94 22.57 18.96
C GLY A 444 -19.65 21.64 17.78
N ARG A 445 -18.44 21.10 17.67
CA ARG A 445 -18.04 20.16 16.61
C ARG A 445 -17.92 18.74 17.17
N GLU A 446 -18.35 17.77 16.37
CA GLU A 446 -18.18 16.35 16.71
C GLU A 446 -16.78 15.89 16.32
N MET A 447 -15.96 15.56 17.32
CA MET A 447 -14.65 14.95 17.13
C MET A 447 -14.73 13.46 17.49
N LEU A 448 -13.77 12.68 17.02
CA LEU A 448 -13.62 11.30 17.46
C LEU A 448 -13.51 11.23 19.00
N PRO A 449 -13.90 10.09 19.61
CA PRO A 449 -13.73 9.88 21.04
C PRO A 449 -12.28 10.09 21.48
N THR A 450 -12.08 10.89 22.52
CA THR A 450 -10.76 11.10 23.14
C THR A 450 -10.54 10.12 24.29
N LYS A 451 -9.30 9.69 24.52
CA LYS A 451 -8.94 8.98 25.78
C LYS A 451 -8.87 10.05 26.90
N PRO A 452 -9.53 9.90 28.07
CA PRO A 452 -10.10 8.68 28.68
C PRO A 452 -11.64 8.58 28.63
N ALA A 453 -12.32 9.26 27.70
CA ALA A 453 -13.79 9.28 27.63
C ALA A 453 -14.41 7.95 27.12
N ALA A 454 -13.63 7.12 26.42
CA ALA A 454 -14.00 5.74 26.11
C ALA A 454 -13.93 4.85 27.38
N ASN A 455 -14.92 3.99 27.59
CA ASN A 455 -15.08 3.12 28.77
C ASN A 455 -13.75 2.66 29.41
N LYS A 456 -13.66 2.77 30.75
CA LYS A 456 -12.46 2.53 31.58
C LYS A 456 -11.81 1.14 31.41
N GLU A 457 -12.48 0.17 30.79
CA GLU A 457 -11.90 -1.14 30.47
C GLU A 457 -11.08 -1.13 29.16
N HIS A 458 -11.43 -0.29 28.18
CA HIS A 458 -10.67 -0.10 26.93
C HIS A 458 -9.57 0.97 27.05
N ALA A 459 -9.76 1.96 27.92
CA ALA A 459 -8.80 3.04 28.14
C ALA A 459 -7.53 2.61 28.89
N LYS A 460 -7.47 1.40 29.44
CA LYS A 460 -6.34 0.94 30.27
C LYS A 460 -5.11 0.46 29.49
N ALA A 461 -5.22 0.23 28.18
CA ALA A 461 -4.14 -0.41 27.41
C ALA A 461 -3.40 0.51 26.43
N ASP A 462 -3.91 1.71 26.16
CA ASP A 462 -3.32 2.58 25.14
C ASP A 462 -2.81 3.89 25.72
N GLU A 463 -1.51 3.93 25.94
CA GLU A 463 -0.81 5.17 26.27
C GLU A 463 -0.89 6.15 25.10
N CYS A 464 -1.39 7.36 25.38
CA CYS A 464 -1.41 8.46 24.42
C CYS A 464 -0.03 9.12 24.39
N LEU A 465 0.50 9.35 23.18
CA LEU A 465 1.82 9.98 22.97
C LEU A 465 1.78 11.52 23.00
N ALA A 466 0.57 12.08 23.00
CA ALA A 466 0.31 13.50 22.94
C ALA A 466 -0.68 13.92 24.05
N ASP A 467 -1.03 15.20 24.08
CA ASP A 467 -2.02 15.71 25.04
C ASP A 467 -3.41 15.13 24.78
N VAL A 468 -3.74 14.88 23.50
CA VAL A 468 -4.99 14.26 23.08
C VAL A 468 -4.72 13.17 22.05
N CYS A 469 -5.31 11.98 22.28
CA CYS A 469 -5.39 10.92 21.28
C CYS A 469 -6.83 10.54 21.05
N PHE A 470 -7.14 10.24 19.80
CA PHE A 470 -8.43 9.76 19.35
C PHE A 470 -8.51 8.23 19.39
N THR A 471 -9.74 7.74 19.46
CA THR A 471 -10.09 6.32 19.40
C THR A 471 -11.04 6.11 18.22
N ALA A 472 -10.81 5.05 17.45
CA ALA A 472 -11.65 4.64 16.32
C ALA A 472 -11.70 3.11 16.24
N GLY A 473 -12.26 2.57 15.16
CA GLY A 473 -12.30 1.13 14.90
C GLY A 473 -10.91 0.51 14.68
N ASP A 474 -9.97 1.28 14.13
CA ASP A 474 -8.56 0.91 14.00
C ASP A 474 -7.65 1.74 14.93
N GLY A 475 -6.67 1.06 15.54
CA GLY A 475 -5.77 1.64 16.54
C GLY A 475 -4.75 2.64 15.99
N ARG A 476 -4.55 2.69 14.67
CA ARG A 476 -3.56 3.55 14.00
C ARG A 476 -4.15 4.92 13.63
N VAL A 477 -5.37 5.24 14.06
CA VAL A 477 -6.06 6.51 13.76
C VAL A 477 -5.24 7.76 14.06
N ASN A 478 -4.31 7.69 15.01
CA ASN A 478 -3.46 8.82 15.41
C ASN A 478 -2.11 8.87 14.66
N GLU A 479 -1.84 7.96 13.73
CA GLU A 479 -0.53 7.85 13.10
C GLU A 479 -0.09 9.19 12.51
N GLN A 480 -0.98 9.85 11.78
CA GLN A 480 -0.80 11.21 11.26
C GLN A 480 -2.17 11.91 11.15
N PRO A 481 -2.23 13.25 11.21
CA PRO A 481 -3.49 13.98 11.42
C PRO A 481 -4.45 14.00 10.22
N MET A 482 -3.96 13.89 8.98
CA MET A 482 -4.82 13.76 7.79
C MET A 482 -5.62 12.44 7.81
N LEU A 483 -5.04 11.35 8.32
CA LEU A 483 -5.77 10.10 8.56
C LEU A 483 -6.85 10.30 9.62
N THR A 484 -6.50 10.91 10.75
CA THR A 484 -7.46 11.25 11.81
C THR A 484 -8.62 12.11 11.27
N ALA A 485 -8.35 13.04 10.35
CA ALA A 485 -9.35 13.90 9.75
C ALA A 485 -10.37 13.09 8.93
N ILE A 486 -9.91 12.15 8.10
CA ILE A 486 -10.81 11.26 7.34
C ILE A 486 -11.61 10.34 8.27
N HIS A 487 -11.00 9.77 9.32
CA HIS A 487 -11.75 9.01 10.33
C HIS A 487 -12.86 9.87 10.98
N THR A 488 -12.56 11.13 11.30
CA THR A 488 -13.52 12.07 11.88
C THR A 488 -14.70 12.29 10.92
N VAL A 489 -14.42 12.51 9.63
CA VAL A 489 -15.44 12.67 8.59
C VAL A 489 -16.37 11.46 8.50
N PHE A 490 -15.85 10.24 8.54
CA PHE A 490 -16.70 9.04 8.41
C PHE A 490 -17.50 8.69 9.68
N VAL A 491 -17.03 9.10 10.87
CA VAL A 491 -17.84 9.02 12.09
C VAL A 491 -18.99 10.04 12.05
N ARG A 492 -18.72 11.25 11.57
CA ARG A 492 -19.77 12.26 11.33
C ARG A 492 -20.79 11.77 10.31
N GLU A 493 -20.33 11.15 9.22
CA GLU A 493 -21.24 10.62 8.19
C GLU A 493 -22.16 9.55 8.76
N HIS A 494 -21.63 8.63 9.56
CA HIS A 494 -22.47 7.64 10.25
C HIS A 494 -23.55 8.30 11.12
N ASN A 495 -23.17 9.28 11.94
CA ASN A 495 -24.12 9.98 12.80
C ASN A 495 -25.17 10.77 12.01
N ARG A 496 -24.76 11.42 10.91
CA ARG A 496 -25.66 12.13 9.99
C ARG A 496 -26.68 11.18 9.37
N VAL A 497 -26.23 10.03 8.87
CA VAL A 497 -27.11 9.00 8.29
C VAL A 497 -28.05 8.43 9.35
N ALA A 498 -27.55 8.11 10.55
CA ALA A 498 -28.37 7.60 11.66
C ALA A 498 -29.47 8.60 12.07
N ASP A 499 -29.14 9.89 12.18
CA ASP A 499 -30.11 10.94 12.52
C ASP A 499 -31.20 11.10 11.44
N GLU A 500 -30.82 11.08 10.16
CA GLU A 500 -31.79 11.16 9.05
C GLU A 500 -32.69 9.92 8.98
N LEU A 501 -32.14 8.72 9.20
CA LEU A 501 -32.92 7.49 9.28
C LEU A 501 -33.88 7.52 10.48
N ALA A 502 -33.47 8.06 11.63
CA ALA A 502 -34.33 8.20 12.81
C ALA A 502 -35.52 9.14 12.54
N LYS A 503 -35.30 10.23 11.79
CA LYS A 503 -36.37 11.14 11.35
C LYS A 503 -37.33 10.46 10.38
N LEU A 504 -36.81 9.70 9.41
CA LEU A 504 -37.61 9.00 8.40
C LEU A 504 -38.38 7.81 8.98
N ASN A 505 -37.80 7.15 9.99
CA ASN A 505 -38.31 5.94 10.62
C ASN A 505 -38.36 6.07 12.16
N PRO A 506 -39.27 6.86 12.74
CA PRO A 506 -39.33 7.09 14.19
C PRO A 506 -39.60 5.83 15.04
N HIS A 507 -39.97 4.72 14.41
CA HIS A 507 -40.27 3.44 15.04
C HIS A 507 -39.04 2.50 15.09
N TRP A 508 -37.93 2.86 14.45
CA TRP A 508 -36.70 2.05 14.48
C TRP A 508 -36.00 2.17 15.83
N SER A 509 -35.50 1.04 16.32
CA SER A 509 -34.68 1.00 17.54
C SER A 509 -33.27 1.52 17.28
N ASP A 510 -32.54 1.83 18.35
CA ASP A 510 -31.10 2.14 18.30
C ASP A 510 -30.31 1.12 17.49
N GLU A 511 -30.58 -0.17 17.70
CA GLU A 511 -29.87 -1.27 17.05
C GLU A 511 -30.10 -1.28 15.52
N VAL A 512 -31.34 -1.06 15.10
CA VAL A 512 -31.68 -0.98 13.67
C VAL A 512 -31.03 0.25 13.04
N LEU A 513 -31.11 1.41 13.70
CA LEU A 513 -30.52 2.65 13.21
C LEU A 513 -29.00 2.52 13.04
N TYR A 514 -28.30 1.97 14.04
CA TYR A 514 -26.86 1.73 13.98
C TYR A 514 -26.49 0.82 12.80
N HIS A 515 -27.20 -0.30 12.64
CA HIS A 515 -26.87 -1.28 11.62
C HIS A 515 -27.22 -0.82 10.20
N GLU A 516 -28.33 -0.10 9.99
CA GLU A 516 -28.64 0.49 8.68
C GLU A 516 -27.70 1.64 8.33
N ALA A 517 -27.38 2.53 9.29
CA ALA A 517 -26.39 3.58 9.07
C ALA A 517 -25.01 2.99 8.72
N ARG A 518 -24.55 1.99 9.49
CA ARG A 518 -23.32 1.23 9.17
C ARG A 518 -23.38 0.64 7.77
N ARG A 519 -24.47 -0.02 7.40
CA ARG A 519 -24.64 -0.67 6.08
C ARG A 519 -24.59 0.34 4.94
N ILE A 520 -25.21 1.52 5.09
CA ILE A 520 -25.18 2.60 4.11
C ILE A 520 -23.76 3.17 3.97
N VAL A 521 -23.11 3.54 5.07
CA VAL A 521 -21.75 4.12 5.02
C VAL A 521 -20.73 3.13 4.46
N ILE A 522 -20.86 1.83 4.74
CA ILE A 522 -20.05 0.80 4.09
C ILE A 522 -20.27 0.81 2.58
N ALA A 523 -21.52 0.91 2.13
CA ALA A 523 -21.82 1.00 0.70
C ALA A 523 -21.22 2.25 0.05
N GLU A 524 -21.18 3.38 0.76
CA GLU A 524 -20.52 4.60 0.28
C GLU A 524 -19.01 4.42 0.15
N ILE A 525 -18.35 3.83 1.16
CA ILE A 525 -16.91 3.50 1.14
C ILE A 525 -16.61 2.57 -0.04
N GLN A 526 -17.39 1.50 -0.22
CA GLN A 526 -17.25 0.57 -1.33
C GLN A 526 -17.45 1.26 -2.68
N HIS A 527 -18.49 2.09 -2.81
CA HIS A 527 -18.78 2.79 -4.05
C HIS A 527 -17.66 3.77 -4.42
N ILE A 528 -17.25 4.65 -3.49
CA ILE A 528 -16.16 5.62 -3.69
C ILE A 528 -14.87 4.90 -4.09
N THR A 529 -14.52 3.82 -3.38
CA THR A 529 -13.29 3.05 -3.65
C THR A 529 -13.28 2.47 -5.05
N TYR A 530 -14.36 1.84 -5.50
CA TYR A 530 -14.40 1.20 -6.82
C TYR A 530 -14.74 2.16 -7.96
N LYS A 531 -15.45 3.24 -7.69
CA LYS A 531 -15.91 4.19 -8.71
C LYS A 531 -14.93 5.33 -8.97
N GLU A 532 -14.34 5.87 -7.92
CA GLU A 532 -13.55 7.10 -7.98
C GLU A 532 -12.05 6.81 -7.83
N TRP A 533 -11.67 6.01 -6.81
CA TRP A 533 -10.26 5.82 -6.45
C TRP A 533 -9.54 4.72 -7.27
N LEU A 534 -10.08 3.49 -7.32
CA LEU A 534 -9.44 2.36 -8.02
C LEU A 534 -9.12 2.63 -9.50
N PRO A 535 -9.96 3.35 -10.28
CA PRO A 535 -9.63 3.69 -11.66
C PRO A 535 -8.37 4.57 -11.80
N ILE A 536 -8.01 5.34 -10.79
CA ILE A 536 -6.77 6.12 -10.76
C ILE A 536 -5.59 5.20 -10.51
N ILE A 537 -5.74 4.24 -9.59
CA ILE A 537 -4.69 3.31 -9.20
C ILE A 537 -4.36 2.32 -10.33
N LEU A 538 -5.39 1.64 -10.86
CA LEU A 538 -5.25 0.54 -11.82
C LEU A 538 -5.36 0.99 -13.27
N GLY A 539 -6.01 2.12 -13.54
CA GLY A 539 -6.36 2.53 -14.90
C GLY A 539 -7.59 1.82 -15.46
N LYS A 540 -8.28 2.49 -16.40
CA LYS A 540 -9.58 2.06 -16.95
C LYS A 540 -9.55 0.69 -17.62
N ASP A 541 -8.46 0.36 -18.32
CA ASP A 541 -8.36 -0.92 -19.04
C ASP A 541 -8.26 -2.10 -18.08
N TYR A 542 -7.57 -1.90 -16.96
CA TYR A 542 -7.45 -2.92 -15.92
C TYR A 542 -8.69 -3.01 -15.04
N MET A 543 -9.37 -1.89 -14.76
CA MET A 543 -10.72 -1.92 -14.16
C MET A 543 -11.67 -2.85 -14.93
N LYS A 544 -11.69 -2.76 -16.27
CA LYS A 544 -12.46 -3.67 -17.13
C LYS A 544 -11.94 -5.10 -17.08
N THR A 545 -10.62 -5.27 -17.16
CA THR A 545 -9.96 -6.58 -17.15
C THR A 545 -10.33 -7.39 -15.90
N PHE A 546 -10.28 -6.76 -14.72
CA PHE A 546 -10.64 -7.38 -13.44
C PHE A 546 -12.14 -7.33 -13.12
N LYS A 547 -12.98 -6.77 -14.01
CA LYS A 547 -14.42 -6.55 -13.80
C LYS A 547 -14.73 -5.77 -12.51
N LEU A 548 -13.99 -4.69 -12.28
CA LEU A 548 -14.09 -3.86 -11.07
C LEU A 548 -15.02 -2.65 -11.23
N ASP A 549 -15.42 -2.29 -12.46
CA ASP A 549 -16.31 -1.16 -12.69
C ASP A 549 -17.69 -1.39 -12.03
N PRO A 550 -18.15 -0.46 -11.17
CA PRO A 550 -19.52 -0.47 -10.69
C PRO A 550 -20.53 -0.35 -11.84
N LEU A 551 -21.65 -1.09 -11.75
CA LEU A 551 -22.69 -0.99 -12.76
C LEU A 551 -23.41 0.37 -12.64
N PRO A 552 -23.77 1.03 -13.77
CA PRO A 552 -24.51 2.30 -13.74
C PRO A 552 -25.97 2.12 -13.29
N SER A 553 -26.55 0.94 -13.50
CA SER A 553 -27.91 0.58 -13.09
C SER A 553 -28.02 -0.94 -12.87
N GLY A 554 -29.11 -1.40 -12.27
CA GLY A 554 -29.32 -2.82 -11.99
C GLY A 554 -28.46 -3.35 -10.84
N TYR A 555 -28.26 -4.67 -10.81
CA TYR A 555 -27.57 -5.41 -9.75
C TYR A 555 -26.34 -6.14 -10.29
N PHE A 556 -25.32 -6.22 -9.45
CA PHE A 556 -24.17 -7.10 -9.65
C PHE A 556 -24.57 -8.56 -9.38
N SER A 557 -24.22 -9.45 -10.30
CA SER A 557 -24.57 -10.87 -10.28
C SER A 557 -23.38 -11.82 -10.24
N ASP A 558 -22.15 -11.31 -10.29
CA ASP A 558 -20.94 -12.15 -10.39
C ASP A 558 -20.36 -12.50 -9.00
N TYR A 559 -21.22 -12.54 -7.97
CA TYR A 559 -20.84 -13.09 -6.66
C TYR A 559 -20.61 -14.59 -6.80
N ASP A 560 -19.49 -15.06 -6.27
CA ASP A 560 -19.10 -16.47 -6.32
C ASP A 560 -18.61 -16.93 -4.93
N PRO A 561 -19.35 -17.80 -4.24
CA PRO A 561 -19.00 -18.28 -2.90
C PRO A 561 -17.77 -19.21 -2.88
N SER A 562 -17.21 -19.61 -4.03
CA SER A 562 -15.97 -20.39 -4.11
C SER A 562 -14.71 -19.51 -4.05
N ILE A 563 -14.84 -18.20 -4.27
CA ILE A 563 -13.73 -17.25 -4.21
C ILE A 563 -13.36 -17.00 -2.76
N ASN A 564 -12.10 -17.26 -2.40
CA ASN A 564 -11.56 -16.89 -1.09
C ASN A 564 -11.16 -15.40 -1.07
N PRO A 565 -11.85 -14.56 -0.29
CA PRO A 565 -11.66 -13.10 -0.22
C PRO A 565 -10.56 -12.66 0.74
N THR A 566 -10.05 -13.56 1.59
CA THR A 566 -9.02 -13.28 2.59
C THR A 566 -7.87 -12.45 1.98
N ILE A 567 -7.32 -11.48 2.72
CA ILE A 567 -6.20 -10.70 2.20
C ILE A 567 -5.00 -11.61 1.96
N THR A 568 -4.40 -11.47 0.78
CA THR A 568 -3.16 -12.15 0.42
C THR A 568 -1.97 -11.51 1.12
N ASN A 569 -1.01 -12.33 1.54
CA ASN A 569 0.16 -11.87 2.27
C ASN A 569 1.02 -10.93 1.41
N GLU A 570 1.09 -11.22 0.12
CA GLU A 570 1.72 -10.40 -0.90
C GLU A 570 1.12 -8.99 -1.00
N PHE A 571 -0.20 -8.89 -0.89
CA PHE A 571 -0.90 -7.60 -0.86
C PHE A 571 -0.55 -6.81 0.40
N ALA A 572 -0.67 -7.42 1.59
CA ALA A 572 -0.47 -6.75 2.87
C ALA A 572 1.01 -6.40 3.17
N ALA A 573 1.94 -7.28 2.80
CA ALA A 573 3.36 -7.12 3.12
C ALA A 573 4.14 -6.34 2.04
N ALA A 574 3.61 -6.24 0.81
CA ALA A 574 4.32 -5.59 -0.29
C ALA A 574 3.43 -4.71 -1.19
N ALA A 575 2.47 -5.28 -1.91
CA ALA A 575 1.85 -4.57 -3.05
C ALA A 575 1.03 -3.34 -2.64
N PHE A 576 0.26 -3.42 -1.55
CA PHE A 576 -0.56 -2.29 -1.09
C PHE A 576 0.24 -1.25 -0.29
N ARG A 577 1.54 -1.50 -0.07
CA ARG A 577 2.50 -0.51 0.44
C ARG A 577 2.98 0.45 -0.65
N MET A 578 2.46 0.33 -1.88
CA MET A 578 2.63 1.28 -2.98
C MET A 578 2.36 2.73 -2.55
N GLY A 579 1.44 2.96 -1.62
CA GLY A 579 1.08 4.30 -1.15
C GLY A 579 2.24 5.05 -0.50
N HIS A 580 3.27 4.35 -0.01
CA HIS A 580 4.41 5.00 0.65
C HIS A 580 5.27 5.88 -0.28
N SER A 581 5.25 5.64 -1.61
CA SER A 581 5.91 6.55 -2.57
C SER A 581 5.05 7.78 -2.90
N LEU A 582 3.75 7.75 -2.58
CA LEU A 582 2.81 8.82 -2.87
C LEU A 582 2.80 9.92 -1.80
N ILE A 583 3.45 9.67 -0.67
CA ILE A 583 3.42 10.54 0.52
C ILE A 583 4.31 11.78 0.33
N GLN A 584 3.76 12.93 0.68
CA GLN A 584 4.48 14.18 0.80
C GLN A 584 5.31 14.25 2.09
N GLY A 585 6.50 14.86 2.02
CA GLY A 585 7.33 15.11 3.21
C GLY A 585 6.81 16.25 4.11
N HIS A 586 5.72 16.88 3.72
CA HIS A 586 5.12 17.98 4.45
C HIS A 586 3.60 17.91 4.32
N ILE A 587 2.94 18.69 5.18
CA ILE A 587 1.51 18.85 5.21
C ILE A 587 1.25 20.35 5.05
N HIS A 588 0.55 20.72 3.99
CA HIS A 588 0.04 22.08 3.81
C HIS A 588 -1.25 22.27 4.61
N MET A 589 -1.18 23.12 5.63
CA MET A 589 -2.31 23.58 6.42
C MET A 589 -2.88 24.83 5.77
N ILE A 590 -4.03 24.70 5.12
CA ILE A 590 -4.67 25.80 4.37
C ILE A 590 -5.77 26.41 5.24
N ASP A 591 -5.61 27.67 5.65
CA ASP A 591 -6.54 28.37 6.55
C ASP A 591 -7.12 29.61 5.85
N ARG A 592 -8.18 30.22 6.39
CA ARG A 592 -8.76 31.44 5.84
C ARG A 592 -7.83 32.65 5.94
N ARG A 593 -6.89 32.63 6.89
CA ARG A 593 -6.05 33.79 7.23
C ARG A 593 -4.58 33.57 6.88
N ASN A 594 -3.98 32.47 7.35
CA ASN A 594 -2.55 32.20 7.21
C ASN A 594 -2.30 30.73 6.91
N ASP A 595 -2.01 30.43 5.65
CA ASP A 595 -1.52 29.12 5.26
C ASP A 595 -0.12 28.89 5.84
N HIS A 596 0.15 27.66 6.26
CA HIS A 596 1.46 27.26 6.74
C HIS A 596 1.75 25.81 6.39
N THR A 597 3.02 25.42 6.49
CA THR A 597 3.48 24.07 6.12
C THR A 597 4.24 23.49 7.28
N VAL A 598 3.96 22.22 7.60
CA VAL A 598 4.63 21.49 8.68
C VAL A 598 5.25 20.23 8.11
N THR A 599 6.44 19.86 8.60
CA THR A 599 7.08 18.61 8.16
C THR A 599 6.36 17.40 8.75
N LEU A 600 6.21 16.34 7.96
CA LEU A 600 5.43 15.16 8.36
C LEU A 600 5.96 14.55 9.68
N SER A 601 7.29 14.50 9.86
CA SER A 601 7.89 13.92 11.07
C SER A 601 7.58 14.67 12.38
N GLN A 602 7.05 15.89 12.31
CA GLN A 602 6.62 16.68 13.48
C GLN A 602 5.19 16.36 13.92
N MET A 603 4.39 15.71 13.08
CA MET A 603 2.95 15.51 13.32
C MET A 603 2.57 14.05 13.61
N PHE A 604 3.52 13.10 13.52
CA PHE A 604 3.22 11.72 13.83
C PHE A 604 2.79 11.54 15.29
N ASN A 605 1.70 10.81 15.52
CA ASN A 605 1.14 10.50 16.83
C ASN A 605 0.70 11.69 17.70
N ASP A 606 0.60 12.89 17.12
CA ASP A 606 0.10 14.08 17.81
C ASP A 606 -1.02 14.77 17.02
N PRO A 607 -2.28 14.37 17.26
CA PRO A 607 -3.44 15.01 16.66
C PRO A 607 -4.00 16.15 17.54
N SER A 608 -3.29 16.58 18.60
CA SER A 608 -3.85 17.47 19.63
C SER A 608 -4.34 18.80 19.06
N PHE A 609 -3.63 19.33 18.05
CA PHE A 609 -3.99 20.58 17.40
C PHE A 609 -5.37 20.52 16.70
N MET A 610 -5.83 19.34 16.28
CA MET A 610 -7.13 19.17 15.60
C MET A 610 -8.32 19.50 16.50
N MET A 611 -8.11 19.53 17.82
CA MET A 611 -9.13 19.98 18.77
C MET A 611 -9.44 21.48 18.65
N ASN A 612 -8.59 22.26 17.98
CA ASN A 612 -8.86 23.67 17.71
C ASN A 612 -9.83 23.84 16.52
N PRO A 613 -10.73 24.84 16.56
CA PRO A 613 -11.63 25.14 15.44
C PRO A 613 -10.89 25.35 14.11
N GLY A 614 -11.47 24.84 13.01
CA GLY A 614 -10.97 25.04 11.63
C GLY A 614 -9.80 24.12 11.23
N GLN A 615 -9.17 23.42 12.16
CA GLN A 615 -7.97 22.61 11.85
C GLN A 615 -8.29 21.34 11.04
N VAL A 616 -9.44 20.70 11.26
CA VAL A 616 -9.89 19.58 10.43
C VAL A 616 -10.10 20.05 8.98
N ASP A 617 -10.84 21.14 8.79
CA ASP A 617 -11.08 21.73 7.46
C ASP A 617 -9.80 22.25 6.80
N SER A 618 -8.81 22.67 7.59
CA SER A 618 -7.50 23.07 7.10
C SER A 618 -6.71 21.89 6.51
N LEU A 619 -6.70 20.75 7.22
CA LEU A 619 -6.12 19.50 6.71
C LEU A 619 -6.86 18.99 5.47
N LEU A 620 -8.19 19.03 5.49
CA LEU A 620 -9.00 18.59 4.35
C LEU A 620 -8.72 19.46 3.12
N ARG A 621 -8.61 20.78 3.26
CA ARG A 621 -8.21 21.67 2.15
C ARG A 621 -6.81 21.34 1.63
N GLY A 622 -5.85 21.09 2.52
CA GLY A 622 -4.52 20.62 2.16
C GLY A 622 -4.57 19.38 1.26
N LEU A 623 -5.30 18.34 1.69
CA LEU A 623 -5.48 17.10 0.92
C LEU A 623 -6.10 17.30 -0.46
N LEU A 624 -6.94 18.34 -0.62
CA LEU A 624 -7.66 18.65 -1.85
C LEU A 624 -6.88 19.54 -2.82
N GLU A 625 -5.86 20.25 -2.33
CA GLU A 625 -5.05 21.21 -3.10
C GLU A 625 -3.67 20.68 -3.44
N GLU A 626 -3.05 20.00 -2.47
CA GLU A 626 -1.71 19.47 -2.63
C GLU A 626 -1.73 18.28 -3.59
N SER A 627 -0.71 18.20 -4.44
CA SER A 627 -0.51 17.06 -5.33
C SER A 627 0.06 15.88 -4.56
N SER A 628 -0.36 14.66 -4.89
CA SER A 628 0.36 13.45 -4.46
C SER A 628 1.77 13.42 -5.07
N GLN A 629 2.73 12.76 -4.42
CA GLN A 629 3.96 12.34 -5.11
C GLN A 629 3.65 11.30 -6.19
N ASN A 630 4.54 11.15 -7.18
CA ASN A 630 4.42 10.11 -8.19
C ASN A 630 4.67 8.70 -7.61
N PHE A 631 4.11 7.68 -8.27
CA PHE A 631 4.51 6.31 -8.02
C PHE A 631 5.85 6.02 -8.72
N ASP A 632 6.93 6.07 -7.96
CA ASP A 632 8.28 5.75 -8.41
C ASP A 632 9.14 5.28 -7.22
N SER A 633 10.44 5.04 -7.44
CA SER A 633 11.38 4.67 -6.38
C SER A 633 11.85 5.86 -5.54
N SER A 634 11.03 6.89 -5.35
CA SER A 634 11.24 8.00 -4.42
C SER A 634 10.38 7.82 -3.17
N ILE A 635 11.00 7.91 -2.00
CA ILE A 635 10.30 7.93 -0.71
C ILE A 635 10.98 8.98 0.16
N THR A 636 10.20 9.96 0.61
CA THR A 636 10.69 11.11 1.36
C THR A 636 11.54 10.72 2.59
N GLN A 637 12.57 11.51 2.91
CA GLN A 637 13.38 11.33 4.11
C GLN A 637 12.58 11.40 5.41
N GLU A 638 11.42 12.05 5.39
CA GLU A 638 10.49 12.05 6.52
C GLU A 638 10.04 10.63 6.90
N LEU A 639 10.08 9.68 5.96
CA LEU A 639 9.77 8.25 6.16
C LEU A 639 11.00 7.35 6.14
N THR A 640 12.05 7.66 5.37
CA THR A 640 13.25 6.79 5.24
C THR A 640 14.35 7.10 6.26
N THR A 641 14.22 8.19 7.04
CA THR A 641 15.20 8.55 8.08
C THR A 641 14.59 9.13 9.36
N LYS A 642 13.34 9.60 9.31
CA LYS A 642 12.69 10.37 10.38
C LYS A 642 11.35 9.81 10.84
N LEU A 643 10.96 8.63 10.37
CA LEU A 643 9.70 7.99 10.77
C LEU A 643 9.65 7.85 12.30
N PHE A 644 8.61 8.41 12.92
CA PHE A 644 8.42 8.42 14.38
C PHE A 644 9.61 8.95 15.19
N ARG A 645 10.41 9.87 14.63
CA ARG A 645 11.58 10.41 15.35
C ARG A 645 11.20 11.14 16.65
N GLY A 646 9.99 11.69 16.76
CA GLY A 646 9.61 12.57 17.87
C GLY A 646 10.60 13.73 18.02
N SER A 647 11.18 13.88 19.22
CA SER A 647 12.24 14.87 19.48
C SER A 647 13.64 14.42 19.06
N SER A 648 13.83 13.17 18.65
CA SER A 648 15.12 12.65 18.17
C SER A 648 15.53 13.28 16.84
N ALA A 649 16.85 13.34 16.61
CA ALA A 649 17.43 13.75 15.33
C ALA A 649 17.24 12.71 14.22
N TYR A 650 16.92 11.46 14.58
CA TYR A 650 16.68 10.36 13.65
C TYR A 650 15.48 9.52 14.11
N GLY A 651 14.83 8.87 13.15
CA GLY A 651 13.76 7.90 13.35
C GLY A 651 14.04 6.59 12.63
N PHE A 652 12.99 5.92 12.21
CA PHE A 652 13.04 4.69 11.41
C PHE A 652 13.12 4.96 9.91
N ASP A 653 13.42 3.90 9.17
CA ASP A 653 13.34 3.84 7.72
C ASP A 653 12.17 2.93 7.31
N LEU A 654 11.07 3.53 6.86
CA LEU A 654 9.86 2.79 6.46
C LEU A 654 10.12 1.82 5.31
N ALA A 655 10.97 2.20 4.35
CA ALA A 655 11.27 1.35 3.21
C ALA A 655 12.11 0.13 3.62
N ALA A 656 13.08 0.32 4.52
CA ALA A 656 13.82 -0.79 5.12
C ALA A 656 12.90 -1.70 5.96
N LEU A 657 11.95 -1.13 6.70
CA LEU A 657 10.95 -1.91 7.44
C LEU A 657 10.06 -2.75 6.49
N ASN A 658 9.66 -2.21 5.34
CA ASN A 658 8.87 -2.95 4.34
C ASN A 658 9.65 -4.13 3.76
N ILE A 659 10.91 -3.92 3.39
CA ILE A 659 11.80 -4.97 2.89
C ILE A 659 11.95 -6.08 3.95
N GLN A 660 12.29 -5.69 5.18
CA GLN A 660 12.51 -6.64 6.27
C GLN A 660 11.22 -7.41 6.61
N ARG A 661 10.05 -6.74 6.54
CA ARG A 661 8.74 -7.37 6.74
C ARG A 661 8.41 -8.39 5.66
N GLY A 662 8.71 -8.13 4.39
CA GLY A 662 8.58 -9.12 3.32
C GLY A 662 9.39 -10.39 3.59
N ARG A 663 10.63 -10.24 4.10
CA ARG A 663 11.50 -11.37 4.48
C ARG A 663 11.01 -12.12 5.71
N ASP A 664 10.50 -11.41 6.72
CA ASP A 664 9.86 -11.96 7.91
C ASP A 664 8.64 -12.83 7.57
N HIS A 665 7.85 -12.40 6.58
CA HIS A 665 6.65 -13.07 6.10
C HIS A 665 6.93 -14.23 5.12
N GLY A 666 8.20 -14.48 4.81
CA GLY A 666 8.62 -15.48 3.83
C GLY A 666 8.07 -15.19 2.45
N ILE A 667 7.96 -13.92 2.04
CA ILE A 667 7.51 -13.56 0.69
C ILE A 667 8.62 -13.93 -0.31
N PRO A 668 8.32 -14.76 -1.33
CA PRO A 668 9.24 -15.03 -2.44
C PRO A 668 9.79 -13.78 -3.12
N GLY A 669 10.88 -13.97 -3.85
CA GLY A 669 11.47 -12.89 -4.65
C GLY A 669 10.51 -12.36 -5.72
N TYR A 670 10.71 -11.10 -6.10
CA TYR A 670 9.98 -10.40 -7.15
C TYR A 670 9.80 -11.23 -8.44
N ASN A 671 10.84 -11.97 -8.83
CA ASN A 671 10.84 -12.78 -10.05
C ASN A 671 9.81 -13.94 -10.03
N THR A 672 9.42 -14.43 -8.85
CA THR A 672 8.32 -15.39 -8.70
C THR A 672 7.00 -14.74 -9.13
N TYR A 673 6.76 -13.51 -8.68
CA TYR A 673 5.52 -12.80 -8.97
C TYR A 673 5.43 -12.27 -10.39
N ARG A 674 6.57 -11.98 -11.04
CA ARG A 674 6.60 -11.80 -12.49
C ARG A 674 5.94 -12.97 -13.20
N ASN A 675 6.35 -14.19 -12.86
CA ASN A 675 5.83 -15.41 -13.47
C ASN A 675 4.36 -15.66 -13.12
N VAL A 676 3.97 -15.47 -11.86
CA VAL A 676 2.56 -15.55 -11.42
C VAL A 676 1.68 -14.59 -12.23
N CYS A 677 2.15 -13.38 -12.45
CA CYS A 677 1.44 -12.34 -13.20
C CYS A 677 1.60 -12.47 -14.72
N GLY A 678 2.12 -13.60 -15.21
CA GLY A 678 2.17 -13.91 -16.65
C GLY A 678 3.35 -13.33 -17.41
N MET A 679 4.27 -12.65 -16.72
CA MET A 679 5.52 -12.17 -17.31
C MET A 679 6.58 -13.27 -17.34
N LYS A 680 7.54 -13.16 -18.25
CA LYS A 680 8.66 -14.10 -18.29
C LYS A 680 9.50 -13.94 -17.03
N LYS A 681 9.85 -15.08 -16.42
CA LYS A 681 10.85 -15.14 -15.36
C LYS A 681 12.19 -14.66 -15.92
N ALA A 682 12.76 -13.63 -15.30
CA ALA A 682 14.07 -13.11 -15.64
C ALA A 682 15.16 -14.11 -15.24
N LYS A 683 16.18 -14.29 -16.09
CA LYS A 683 17.36 -15.14 -15.78
C LYS A 683 18.57 -14.29 -15.43
N THR A 684 18.61 -13.06 -15.94
CA THR A 684 19.63 -12.05 -15.68
C THR A 684 18.97 -10.74 -15.29
N PHE A 685 19.74 -9.80 -14.73
CA PHE A 685 19.21 -8.46 -14.43
C PHE A 685 18.82 -7.70 -15.70
N GLU A 686 19.50 -7.95 -16.82
CA GLU A 686 19.22 -7.32 -18.11
C GLU A 686 17.85 -7.71 -18.69
N ASP A 687 17.33 -8.89 -18.33
CA ASP A 687 15.99 -9.34 -18.72
C ASP A 687 14.86 -8.48 -18.11
N LEU A 688 15.18 -7.65 -17.11
CA LEU A 688 14.24 -6.71 -16.48
C LEU A 688 14.04 -5.42 -17.28
N SER A 689 14.76 -5.23 -18.38
CA SER A 689 14.65 -4.03 -19.22
C SER A 689 13.28 -3.84 -19.87
N ASP A 690 12.40 -4.85 -19.78
CA ASP A 690 11.01 -4.75 -20.24
C ASP A 690 10.16 -3.83 -19.34
N VAL A 691 10.45 -3.73 -18.05
CA VAL A 691 9.64 -2.98 -17.07
C VAL A 691 10.44 -2.08 -16.12
N PHE A 692 11.78 -2.10 -16.17
CA PHE A 692 12.66 -1.25 -15.36
C PHE A 692 13.51 -0.30 -16.23
N THR A 693 13.92 0.83 -15.65
CA THR A 693 14.94 1.70 -16.25
C THR A 693 16.34 1.09 -16.14
N ILE A 694 17.24 1.46 -17.05
CA ILE A 694 18.62 0.95 -17.06
C ILE A 694 19.37 1.33 -15.77
N GLN A 695 19.11 2.53 -15.24
CA GLN A 695 19.70 3.02 -13.99
C GLN A 695 19.29 2.11 -12.82
N MET A 696 18.02 1.75 -12.75
CA MET A 696 17.50 0.86 -11.72
C MET A 696 18.08 -0.55 -11.85
N ILE A 697 18.16 -1.10 -13.05
CA ILE A 697 18.81 -2.40 -13.30
C ILE A 697 20.26 -2.41 -12.79
N ARG A 698 21.03 -1.35 -13.07
CA ARG A 698 22.41 -1.21 -12.56
C ARG A 698 22.46 -1.06 -11.04
N ALA A 699 21.47 -0.40 -10.42
CA ALA A 699 21.38 -0.34 -8.97
C ALA A 699 21.12 -1.72 -8.37
N LEU A 700 20.09 -2.43 -8.85
CA LEU A 700 19.72 -3.76 -8.37
C LEU A 700 20.86 -4.78 -8.55
N LYS A 701 21.55 -4.76 -9.71
CA LYS A 701 22.71 -5.63 -9.97
C LYS A 701 23.88 -5.41 -9.02
N ARG A 702 24.03 -4.21 -8.44
CA ARG A 702 25.05 -3.91 -7.42
C ARG A 702 24.64 -4.37 -6.02
N LEU A 703 23.34 -4.49 -5.77
CA LEU A 703 22.78 -4.77 -4.44
C LEU A 703 22.50 -6.27 -4.23
N TYR A 704 21.90 -6.91 -5.23
CA TYR A 704 21.50 -8.31 -5.21
C TYR A 704 22.47 -9.17 -6.00
N ARG A 705 22.63 -10.43 -5.59
CA ARG A 705 23.55 -11.37 -6.24
C ARG A 705 22.92 -12.06 -7.44
N ASP A 706 21.64 -12.38 -7.35
CA ASP A 706 20.83 -12.98 -8.41
C ASP A 706 19.51 -12.19 -8.56
N VAL A 707 18.90 -12.25 -9.75
CA VAL A 707 17.62 -11.59 -10.03
C VAL A 707 16.46 -12.17 -9.20
N ASP A 708 16.56 -13.45 -8.80
CA ASP A 708 15.61 -14.10 -7.90
C ASP A 708 15.69 -13.57 -6.45
N ASP A 709 16.78 -12.87 -6.08
CA ASP A 709 16.97 -12.35 -4.71
C ASP A 709 16.23 -11.04 -4.46
N ILE A 710 15.76 -10.34 -5.51
CA ILE A 710 15.09 -9.04 -5.39
C ILE A 710 13.82 -9.20 -4.53
N ASP A 711 13.71 -8.42 -3.46
CA ASP A 711 12.52 -8.43 -2.60
C ASP A 711 11.29 -7.92 -3.37
N LEU A 712 10.10 -8.53 -3.19
CA LEU A 712 8.89 -8.15 -3.93
C LEU A 712 8.57 -6.66 -3.81
N PHE A 713 8.68 -6.07 -2.61
CA PHE A 713 8.44 -4.64 -2.40
C PHE A 713 9.38 -3.77 -3.25
N VAL A 714 10.67 -4.14 -3.30
CA VAL A 714 11.69 -3.41 -4.06
C VAL A 714 11.41 -3.52 -5.55
N GLY A 715 11.17 -4.74 -6.05
CA GLY A 715 10.89 -4.97 -7.45
C GLY A 715 9.63 -4.25 -7.92
N GLY A 716 8.52 -4.37 -7.17
CA GLY A 716 7.24 -3.79 -7.56
C GLY A 716 7.19 -2.25 -7.53
N ILE A 717 7.86 -1.60 -6.57
CA ILE A 717 7.99 -0.12 -6.55
C ILE A 717 8.87 0.37 -7.70
N ALA A 718 9.90 -0.39 -8.05
CA ALA A 718 10.89 0.02 -9.04
C ALA A 718 10.47 -0.24 -10.50
N GLU A 719 9.32 -0.88 -10.72
CA GLU A 719 8.69 -1.01 -12.03
C GLU A 719 8.17 0.34 -12.54
N MET A 720 8.32 0.56 -13.85
CA MET A 720 7.71 1.72 -14.51
C MET A 720 6.17 1.57 -14.55
N PRO A 721 5.40 2.63 -14.25
CA PRO A 721 3.95 2.62 -14.36
C PRO A 721 3.45 2.18 -15.74
N GLN A 722 2.34 1.42 -15.76
CA GLN A 722 1.65 1.11 -17.00
C GLN A 722 0.83 2.31 -17.50
N THR A 723 0.66 2.44 -18.82
CA THR A 723 -0.12 3.54 -19.41
C THR A 723 -1.50 3.68 -18.78
N GLY A 724 -1.80 4.85 -18.23
CA GLY A 724 -3.09 5.16 -17.60
C GLY A 724 -3.29 4.58 -16.20
N SER A 725 -2.26 3.96 -15.61
CA SER A 725 -2.21 3.40 -14.26
C SER A 725 -1.10 4.06 -13.46
N LEU A 726 -1.23 4.13 -12.14
CA LEU A 726 -0.11 4.51 -11.27
C LEU A 726 0.86 3.35 -11.08
N LEU A 727 0.37 2.10 -11.14
CA LEU A 727 1.16 0.92 -10.82
C LEU A 727 1.92 0.34 -12.00
N GLY A 728 3.09 -0.21 -11.68
CA GLY A 728 3.80 -1.17 -12.51
C GLY A 728 3.08 -2.51 -12.62
N PRO A 729 3.46 -3.35 -13.60
CA PRO A 729 2.73 -4.54 -14.00
C PRO A 729 2.51 -5.59 -12.91
N THR A 730 3.48 -5.81 -12.02
CA THR A 730 3.38 -6.80 -10.94
C THR A 730 2.42 -6.32 -9.85
N PHE A 731 2.59 -5.09 -9.37
CA PHE A 731 1.67 -4.56 -8.34
C PHE A 731 0.27 -4.35 -8.88
N LEU A 732 0.13 -3.97 -10.14
CA LEU A 732 -1.17 -3.89 -10.80
C LEU A 732 -1.88 -5.25 -10.77
N CYS A 733 -1.17 -6.32 -11.10
CA CYS A 733 -1.68 -7.70 -11.05
C CYS A 733 -2.14 -8.10 -9.64
N LEU A 734 -1.29 -7.90 -8.62
CA LEU A 734 -1.58 -8.31 -7.24
C LEU A 734 -2.69 -7.47 -6.58
N VAL A 735 -2.67 -6.14 -6.80
CA VAL A 735 -3.70 -5.24 -6.27
C VAL A 735 -5.04 -5.48 -6.98
N GLY A 736 -5.04 -5.59 -8.31
CA GLY A 736 -6.24 -5.90 -9.09
C GLY A 736 -6.86 -7.25 -8.71
N ASP A 737 -6.05 -8.29 -8.50
CA ASP A 737 -6.51 -9.59 -8.00
C ASP A 737 -7.21 -9.47 -6.64
N GLN A 738 -6.58 -8.79 -5.67
CA GLN A 738 -7.16 -8.66 -4.34
C GLN A 738 -8.50 -7.91 -4.36
N PHE A 739 -8.61 -6.79 -5.09
CA PHE A 739 -9.89 -6.08 -5.20
C PHE A 739 -10.94 -6.89 -5.99
N ALA A 740 -10.54 -7.70 -6.96
CA ALA A 740 -11.48 -8.61 -7.64
C ALA A 740 -12.04 -9.65 -6.66
N ARG A 741 -11.21 -10.21 -5.77
CA ARG A 741 -11.66 -11.10 -4.70
C ARG A 741 -12.61 -10.42 -3.72
N LEU A 742 -12.27 -9.20 -3.29
CA LEU A 742 -13.07 -8.43 -2.34
C LEU A 742 -14.45 -8.07 -2.89
N ARG A 743 -14.58 -7.85 -4.20
CA ARG A 743 -15.88 -7.62 -4.84
C ARG A 743 -16.66 -8.91 -5.06
N ARG A 744 -16.03 -9.89 -5.72
CA ARG A 744 -16.71 -11.12 -6.20
C ARG A 744 -16.94 -12.15 -5.09
N GLY A 745 -16.14 -12.13 -4.03
CA GLY A 745 -16.26 -13.05 -2.89
C GLY A 745 -17.11 -12.51 -1.73
N ASP A 746 -17.59 -11.26 -1.82
CA ASP A 746 -18.33 -10.59 -0.75
C ASP A 746 -19.85 -10.68 -0.97
N ARG A 747 -20.53 -11.50 -0.16
CA ARG A 747 -22.00 -11.66 -0.23
C ARG A 747 -22.74 -10.38 0.08
N PHE A 748 -22.12 -9.43 0.79
CA PHE A 748 -22.73 -8.19 1.22
C PHE A 748 -22.24 -6.96 0.42
N PHE A 749 -21.51 -7.17 -0.68
CA PHE A 749 -21.04 -6.07 -1.53
C PHE A 749 -22.23 -5.22 -2.01
N TYR A 750 -22.09 -3.90 -1.99
CA TYR A 750 -23.23 -3.00 -1.95
C TYR A 750 -24.20 -3.10 -3.16
N ASP A 751 -23.71 -3.45 -4.35
CA ASP A 751 -24.53 -3.53 -5.57
C ASP A 751 -25.05 -4.94 -5.87
N ILE A 752 -24.87 -5.93 -4.96
CA ILE A 752 -25.31 -7.31 -5.16
C ILE A 752 -26.83 -7.45 -5.21
N GLY A 753 -27.32 -8.26 -6.16
CA GLY A 753 -28.74 -8.63 -6.30
C GLY A 753 -29.08 -10.01 -5.75
N GLY A 754 -30.38 -10.28 -5.60
CA GLY A 754 -30.90 -11.62 -5.30
C GLY A 754 -30.64 -12.13 -3.88
N GLN A 755 -30.07 -11.32 -2.99
CA GLN A 755 -29.92 -11.64 -1.57
C GLN A 755 -31.08 -11.04 -0.76
N SER A 756 -31.45 -11.68 0.35
CA SER A 756 -32.49 -11.14 1.25
C SER A 756 -32.14 -9.78 1.83
N HIS A 757 -30.85 -9.46 1.90
CA HIS A 757 -30.29 -8.20 2.38
C HIS A 757 -29.77 -7.29 1.26
N SER A 758 -30.10 -7.56 -0.01
CA SER A 758 -29.77 -6.65 -1.12
C SER A 758 -30.47 -5.29 -0.90
N PHE A 759 -29.80 -4.20 -1.25
CA PHE A 759 -30.49 -2.91 -1.34
C PHE A 759 -31.55 -2.97 -2.44
N THR A 760 -32.66 -2.26 -2.26
CA THR A 760 -33.64 -2.09 -3.34
C THR A 760 -33.04 -1.27 -4.49
N GLN A 761 -33.61 -1.35 -5.69
CA GLN A 761 -33.10 -0.58 -6.83
C GLN A 761 -33.14 0.94 -6.56
N ALA A 762 -34.15 1.41 -5.83
CA ALA A 762 -34.27 2.81 -5.44
C ALA A 762 -33.13 3.23 -4.49
N GLN A 763 -32.84 2.41 -3.47
CA GLN A 763 -31.72 2.61 -2.55
C GLN A 763 -30.38 2.60 -3.28
N LEU A 764 -30.16 1.61 -4.16
CA LEU A 764 -28.92 1.47 -4.90
C LEU A 764 -28.68 2.65 -5.88
N ASN A 765 -29.75 3.19 -6.47
CA ASN A 765 -29.66 4.40 -7.30
C ASN A 765 -29.27 5.65 -6.50
N GLN A 766 -29.53 5.68 -5.19
CA GLN A 766 -29.07 6.75 -4.30
C GLN A 766 -27.61 6.53 -3.88
N LEU A 767 -27.22 5.30 -3.53
CA LEU A 767 -25.83 4.96 -3.18
C LEU A 767 -24.85 5.22 -4.35
N ARG A 768 -25.30 5.05 -5.59
CA ARG A 768 -24.53 5.39 -6.80
C ARG A 768 -24.29 6.90 -7.00
N ARG A 769 -24.92 7.75 -6.19
CA ARG A 769 -24.70 9.20 -6.17
C ARG A 769 -23.66 9.62 -5.13
N SER A 770 -23.28 8.72 -4.22
CA SER A 770 -22.27 9.01 -3.22
C SER A 770 -20.94 9.33 -3.90
N SER A 771 -20.27 10.37 -3.44
CA SER A 771 -18.91 10.73 -3.83
C SER A 771 -18.16 11.22 -2.61
N LEU A 772 -16.83 11.11 -2.59
CA LEU A 772 -16.07 11.66 -1.46
C LEU A 772 -16.26 13.18 -1.34
N ALA A 773 -16.46 13.89 -2.45
CA ALA A 773 -16.81 15.31 -2.44
C ALA A 773 -18.09 15.59 -1.63
N ARG A 774 -19.14 14.78 -1.83
CA ARG A 774 -20.41 14.91 -1.10
C ARG A 774 -20.22 14.66 0.39
N ILE A 775 -19.52 13.58 0.75
CA ILE A 775 -19.23 13.24 2.15
C ILE A 775 -18.47 14.38 2.84
N LEU A 776 -17.48 14.99 2.18
CA LEU A 776 -16.75 16.12 2.73
C LEU A 776 -17.61 17.37 2.90
N CYS A 777 -18.46 17.69 1.92
CA CYS A 777 -19.39 18.81 2.03
C CYS A 777 -20.35 18.65 3.23
N ASP A 778 -20.84 17.43 3.49
CA ASP A 778 -21.83 17.16 4.53
C ASP A 778 -21.22 17.09 5.94
N ASN A 779 -19.91 16.82 6.06
CA ASN A 779 -19.28 16.45 7.33
C ASN A 779 -18.05 17.30 7.72
N SER A 780 -17.77 18.38 7.01
CA SER A 780 -16.76 19.38 7.40
C SER A 780 -17.20 20.24 8.59
N ASP A 781 -16.33 21.09 9.12
CA ASP A 781 -16.64 22.11 10.13
C ASP A 781 -17.39 23.33 9.54
N GLY A 782 -17.89 23.22 8.30
CA GLY A 782 -18.67 24.25 7.62
C GLY A 782 -17.83 25.26 6.83
N GLU A 783 -16.52 25.04 6.68
CA GLU A 783 -15.68 25.90 5.85
C GLU A 783 -15.53 25.40 4.41
N LEU A 784 -15.69 24.09 4.18
CA LEU A 784 -15.67 23.49 2.84
C LEU A 784 -17.01 23.72 2.13
N THR A 785 -17.18 24.91 1.56
CA THR A 785 -18.42 25.31 0.84
C THR A 785 -18.37 25.10 -0.68
N SER A 786 -17.16 24.91 -1.23
CA SER A 786 -16.93 24.69 -2.66
C SER A 786 -15.76 23.73 -2.86
N LEU A 787 -15.97 22.70 -3.69
CA LEU A 787 -15.06 21.57 -3.90
C LEU A 787 -15.08 21.15 -5.38
N GLN A 788 -14.00 20.53 -5.84
CA GLN A 788 -14.04 19.80 -7.11
C GLN A 788 -14.93 18.55 -7.00
N PRO A 789 -15.72 18.20 -8.04
CA PRO A 789 -16.58 17.02 -8.02
C PRO A 789 -15.85 15.70 -7.78
N ASP A 790 -14.68 15.51 -8.39
CA ASP A 790 -13.77 14.38 -8.15
C ASP A 790 -12.58 14.88 -7.34
N VAL A 791 -12.62 14.66 -6.03
CA VAL A 791 -11.62 15.16 -5.07
C VAL A 791 -10.27 14.48 -5.19
N PHE A 792 -10.20 13.34 -5.88
CA PHE A 792 -8.94 12.64 -6.15
C PHE A 792 -8.15 13.29 -7.29
N LYS A 793 -8.78 14.15 -8.09
CA LYS A 793 -8.16 14.88 -9.19
C LYS A 793 -8.00 16.35 -8.87
N ALA A 794 -6.98 16.95 -9.46
CA ALA A 794 -6.75 18.38 -9.35
C ALA A 794 -7.98 19.17 -9.83
N ALA A 795 -8.23 20.32 -9.18
CA ALA A 795 -9.34 21.20 -9.51
C ALA A 795 -9.06 22.00 -10.79
N ALA A 796 -9.28 21.39 -11.96
CA ALA A 796 -9.01 21.99 -13.26
C ALA A 796 -10.06 21.62 -14.32
N GLY A 797 -10.29 22.52 -15.29
CA GLY A 797 -11.20 22.29 -16.40
C GLY A 797 -12.61 21.89 -15.95
N SER A 798 -13.09 20.74 -16.42
CA SER A 798 -14.41 20.19 -16.06
C SER A 798 -14.50 19.68 -14.61
N ASN A 799 -13.38 19.56 -13.91
CA ASN A 799 -13.32 19.24 -12.48
C ASN A 799 -13.03 20.50 -11.64
N GLY A 800 -13.37 21.69 -12.15
CA GLY A 800 -13.25 22.94 -11.38
C GLY A 800 -14.10 22.91 -10.10
N ARG A 801 -13.73 23.73 -9.12
CA ARG A 801 -14.49 23.83 -7.87
C ARG A 801 -15.88 24.38 -8.10
N VAL A 802 -16.86 23.73 -7.52
CA VAL A 802 -18.27 24.11 -7.56
C VAL A 802 -18.83 24.18 -6.14
N PRO A 803 -19.87 24.99 -5.88
CA PRO A 803 -20.56 24.99 -4.60
C PRO A 803 -21.02 23.58 -4.22
N CYS A 804 -21.02 23.27 -2.92
CA CYS A 804 -21.54 21.99 -2.40
C CYS A 804 -23.02 21.72 -2.75
N SER A 805 -23.77 22.72 -3.21
CA SER A 805 -25.14 22.57 -3.70
C SER A 805 -25.24 22.22 -5.20
N SER A 806 -24.11 22.12 -5.92
CA SER A 806 -24.06 21.81 -7.34
C SER A 806 -24.60 20.41 -7.64
N GLU A 807 -25.30 20.26 -8.76
CA GLU A 807 -25.80 18.95 -9.24
C GLU A 807 -24.67 17.96 -9.57
N THR A 808 -23.46 18.45 -9.81
CA THR A 808 -22.26 17.63 -10.02
C THR A 808 -21.70 17.05 -8.71
N ILE A 809 -22.17 17.51 -7.55
CA ILE A 809 -21.91 16.91 -6.22
C ILE A 809 -23.26 16.47 -5.64
N PRO A 810 -23.88 15.42 -6.23
CA PRO A 810 -25.26 15.07 -5.94
C PRO A 810 -25.45 14.63 -4.48
N VAL A 811 -26.60 14.97 -3.91
CA VAL A 811 -26.99 14.53 -2.57
C VAL A 811 -27.52 13.09 -2.61
N VAL A 812 -27.10 12.29 -1.63
CA VAL A 812 -27.64 10.95 -1.37
C VAL A 812 -28.95 11.09 -0.62
N ASN A 813 -30.07 10.79 -1.28
CA ASN A 813 -31.39 10.95 -0.69
C ASN A 813 -31.84 9.67 0.05
N LEU A 814 -31.90 9.72 1.37
CA LEU A 814 -32.25 8.58 2.22
C LEU A 814 -33.75 8.25 2.29
N THR A 815 -34.62 9.01 1.60
CA THR A 815 -36.08 8.72 1.58
C THR A 815 -36.43 7.32 1.07
N SER A 816 -35.54 6.69 0.28
CA SER A 816 -35.73 5.31 -0.19
C SER A 816 -35.63 4.25 0.92
N TRP A 817 -35.20 4.63 2.14
CA TRP A 817 -35.20 3.77 3.34
C TRP A 817 -36.42 4.01 4.25
N LYS A 818 -37.32 4.93 3.87
CA LYS A 818 -38.52 5.19 4.65
C LYS A 818 -39.44 3.96 4.66
N ASN A 819 -39.85 3.55 5.86
CA ASN A 819 -40.67 2.37 6.12
C ASN A 819 -40.07 1.07 5.54
N GLU A 820 -38.74 0.98 5.41
CA GLU A 820 -38.10 -0.29 5.02
C GLU A 820 -38.47 -1.37 6.05
N LYS A 821 -38.93 -2.51 5.52
CA LYS A 821 -39.34 -3.63 6.38
C LYS A 821 -38.13 -4.17 7.14
N LEU A 822 -38.28 -4.28 8.45
CA LEU A 822 -37.32 -4.99 9.28
C LEU A 822 -37.42 -6.47 8.92
N ILE A 823 -36.32 -7.03 8.43
CA ILE A 823 -36.20 -8.47 8.21
C ILE A 823 -35.72 -9.05 9.53
N SER A 824 -36.58 -9.87 10.15
CA SER A 824 -36.33 -10.53 11.44
C SER A 824 -35.19 -11.53 11.36
#